data_AF-A0A482IXM3-F1
#
_entry.id   AF-A0A482IXM3-F1
#
_cell.length_a   1.000
_cell.length_b   1.000
_cell.length_c   1.000
_cell.angle_alpha   90.00
_cell.angle_beta   90.00
_cell.angle_gamma   90.00
#
_symmetry.space_group_name_H-M   'P 1'
#
loop_
_entity.id
_entity.type
_entity.pdbx_description
1 polymer ?
#
loop_
_entity_poly.entity_id
_entity_poly.type
_entity_poly.pdbx_seq_one_letter_code
_entity_poly.pdbx_strand_id
1 'polypeptide(L)'
;MAQTEPAPSPNASHPQVIDDLPANYAASLDAATRQQVERGRYVARLGDCVACHTGTDKSRPMAGGLALETPFGTLHSTNITPDPETGIGRYSFAQFDRAMRKGVAADGHNLYPAMPYPSYAKLTQEDMQALYAYLMHGVKPVRQANQPLGMSFPFNQRWGLAVWNWLFLDAKPFQPNAKQDAEWNRGAYIVQGLGHCGACHTPRGIGFQEKTMSDAGSTGKYFLAGETVEGWRALSLRSLWTPEDTAEILKTGRNQHGTVSGNMVDVVQHSTQYMTDVDLKAIGVYLKSLPAAGHDKPMQVAQGPAPAIAPRASKAASDVVPATASGAPADLYTSRGGLGYLQFCTDCHRSDGAGVSGVFPALAGNPVLMSDDPSTLVHITLTGWRSAQTADNARVLSMPAFARLSDQEIAEILNFTRRNWGNATAKPIAAATVRSMRKQLDVRKLDDSKFETPRIANILKESNATQLVLGARLNINTHEMLPRNVGNALNCASCHLNAGTVADGSPYVGVSAFFPSYAPRAGRVITLADRINGCFLRSMNGKPLPLDSEELKAMVAYFDWMKRETKPEDKVEGRGVGKIDRRLVPNVENGKKIYAVQCALCHGDSGEGIKNANGKWVYPPLWGDESFNIGAGMARTYTAAAFVKRNMPIAFHNGFPLGQGGLTDQEAVDVAEYFTHMPRPDFAAKVKDWPNDKKPADARY
;
A
#
# COMPACT_ATOMS: atom_id res chain seq x y z
N MET A 1 9.69 45.03 -6.52
CA MET A 1 9.86 43.83 -5.67
C MET A 1 9.50 42.63 -6.53
N ALA A 2 10.48 41.85 -6.96
CA ALA A 2 10.21 40.62 -7.69
C ALA A 2 9.50 39.66 -6.72
N GLN A 3 8.24 39.32 -7.02
CA GLN A 3 7.55 38.26 -6.31
C GLN A 3 8.31 36.98 -6.64
N THR A 4 9.07 36.47 -5.67
CA THR A 4 9.63 35.12 -5.74
C THR A 4 8.48 34.17 -5.97
N GLU A 5 8.46 33.47 -7.11
CA GLU A 5 7.48 32.41 -7.34
C GLU A 5 7.49 31.46 -6.14
N PRO A 6 6.32 31.10 -5.58
CA PRO A 6 6.26 30.13 -4.50
C PRO A 6 6.91 28.83 -4.97
N ALA A 7 7.71 28.21 -4.09
CA ALA A 7 8.35 26.94 -4.38
C ALA A 7 7.31 25.93 -4.88
N PRO A 8 7.60 25.15 -5.95
CA PRO A 8 6.64 24.20 -6.49
C PRO A 8 6.21 23.20 -5.41
N SER A 9 4.91 22.93 -5.35
CA SER A 9 4.34 21.97 -4.41
C SER A 9 5.02 20.60 -4.57
N PRO A 10 5.42 19.92 -3.49
CA PRO A 10 5.95 18.55 -3.57
C PRO A 10 4.91 17.57 -4.13
N ASN A 11 3.62 17.87 -3.96
CA ASN A 11 2.51 17.09 -4.50
C ASN A 11 2.25 17.38 -5.99
N ALA A 12 2.94 18.36 -6.58
CA ALA A 12 2.90 18.72 -8.00
C ALA A 12 4.15 18.28 -8.77
N SER A 13 5.08 17.56 -8.14
CA SER A 13 6.33 17.09 -8.75
C SER A 13 6.58 15.60 -8.50
N HIS A 14 7.28 14.93 -9.42
CA HIS A 14 7.71 13.56 -9.21
C HIS A 14 8.90 13.50 -8.22
N PRO A 15 8.91 12.53 -7.29
CA PRO A 15 9.99 12.27 -6.34
C PRO A 15 11.34 11.99 -7.03
N GLN A 16 12.45 12.41 -6.41
CA GLN A 16 13.81 12.15 -6.89
C GLN A 16 14.40 10.86 -6.31
N VAL A 17 15.30 10.21 -7.07
CA VAL A 17 16.00 8.99 -6.65
C VAL A 17 17.10 9.32 -5.65
N ILE A 18 17.16 8.57 -4.55
CA ILE A 18 18.03 8.84 -3.38
C ILE A 18 19.54 8.74 -3.72
N ASP A 19 19.91 7.94 -4.73
CA ASP A 19 21.31 7.69 -5.13
C ASP A 19 21.68 8.31 -6.50
N ASP A 20 20.97 9.35 -6.93
CA ASP A 20 21.33 10.05 -8.16
C ASP A 20 22.70 10.71 -8.02
N LEU A 21 23.65 10.22 -8.82
CA LEU A 21 24.96 10.83 -8.94
C LEU A 21 24.80 12.23 -9.54
N PRO A 22 25.48 13.26 -9.00
CA PRO A 22 25.55 14.57 -9.63
C PRO A 22 26.00 14.41 -11.09
N ALA A 23 25.41 15.18 -12.01
CA ALA A 23 25.74 15.11 -13.44
C ALA A 23 27.24 15.29 -13.76
N ASN A 24 28.02 15.84 -12.83
CA ASN A 24 29.46 16.08 -12.94
C ASN A 24 30.35 15.11 -12.14
N TYR A 25 29.81 14.03 -11.54
CA TYR A 25 30.59 13.16 -10.63
C TYR A 25 31.83 12.55 -11.30
N ALA A 26 31.81 12.37 -12.63
CA ALA A 26 32.87 11.73 -13.39
C ALA A 26 33.78 12.70 -14.18
N ALA A 27 33.65 14.02 -13.96
CA ALA A 27 34.38 15.04 -14.72
C ALA A 27 35.91 14.95 -14.51
N SER A 28 36.35 14.42 -13.37
CA SER A 28 37.78 14.27 -13.02
C SER A 28 38.34 12.85 -13.16
N LEU A 29 37.53 11.87 -13.58
CA LEU A 29 37.95 10.47 -13.72
C LEU A 29 38.33 10.16 -15.17
N ASP A 30 39.37 9.34 -15.39
CA ASP A 30 39.65 8.77 -16.71
C ASP A 30 38.54 7.81 -17.16
N ALA A 31 38.53 7.45 -18.44
CA ALA A 31 37.46 6.65 -19.04
C ALA A 31 37.35 5.23 -18.47
N ALA A 32 38.47 4.58 -18.15
CA ALA A 32 38.50 3.22 -17.61
C ALA A 32 37.98 3.21 -16.17
N THR A 33 38.45 4.14 -15.34
CA THR A 33 37.98 4.32 -13.97
C THR A 33 36.49 4.66 -13.96
N ARG A 34 36.02 5.53 -14.86
CA ARG A 34 34.60 5.87 -15.00
C ARG A 34 33.76 4.63 -15.34
N GLN A 35 34.19 3.81 -16.28
CA GLN A 35 33.49 2.57 -16.64
C GLN A 35 33.43 1.59 -15.46
N GLN A 36 34.53 1.46 -14.71
CA GLN A 36 34.58 0.60 -13.53
C GLN A 36 33.65 1.11 -12.41
N VAL A 37 33.58 2.42 -12.20
CA VAL A 37 32.67 3.05 -11.25
C VAL A 37 31.21 2.88 -11.66
N GLU A 38 30.86 3.02 -12.95
CA GLU A 38 29.49 2.78 -13.42
C GLU A 38 29.08 1.31 -13.27
N ARG A 39 29.99 0.37 -13.60
CA ARG A 39 29.76 -1.04 -13.31
C ARG A 39 29.58 -1.27 -11.81
N GLY A 40 30.41 -0.65 -10.99
CA GLY A 40 30.32 -0.73 -9.53
C GLY A 40 29.02 -0.18 -8.97
N ARG A 41 28.51 0.91 -9.54
CA ARG A 41 27.19 1.47 -9.21
C ARG A 41 26.09 0.46 -9.50
N TYR A 42 26.14 -0.17 -10.67
CA TYR A 42 25.19 -1.22 -11.03
C TYR A 42 25.27 -2.42 -10.07
N VAL A 43 26.49 -2.86 -9.74
CA VAL A 43 26.74 -3.95 -8.78
C VAL A 43 26.25 -3.59 -7.37
N ALA A 44 26.43 -2.35 -6.92
CA ALA A 44 25.92 -1.86 -5.64
C ALA A 44 24.38 -1.86 -5.60
N ARG A 45 23.74 -1.54 -6.74
CA ARG A 45 22.29 -1.66 -6.92
C ARG A 45 21.84 -3.11 -6.92
N LEU A 46 22.59 -4.04 -7.54
CA LEU A 46 22.28 -5.48 -7.43
C LEU A 46 22.31 -5.98 -5.98
N GLY A 47 23.21 -5.42 -5.16
CA GLY A 47 23.43 -5.79 -3.76
C GLY A 47 22.60 -5.03 -2.73
N ASP A 48 21.65 -4.21 -3.18
CA ASP A 48 20.77 -3.37 -2.35
C ASP A 48 21.51 -2.54 -1.28
N CYS A 49 22.71 -2.05 -1.63
CA CYS A 49 23.58 -1.36 -0.65
C CYS A 49 22.93 -0.08 -0.12
N VAL A 50 22.18 0.65 -0.96
CA VAL A 50 21.52 1.91 -0.59
C VAL A 50 20.41 1.68 0.44
N ALA A 51 19.55 0.66 0.25
CA ALA A 51 18.46 0.41 1.20
C ALA A 51 19.02 0.08 2.59
N CYS A 52 20.01 -0.81 2.66
CA CYS A 52 20.57 -1.27 3.92
C CYS A 52 21.45 -0.21 4.61
N HIS A 53 22.25 0.53 3.86
CA HIS A 53 23.23 1.48 4.43
C HIS A 53 22.75 2.93 4.48
N THR A 54 21.46 3.20 4.27
CA THR A 54 20.89 4.55 4.43
C THR A 54 19.92 4.59 5.61
N GLY A 55 20.28 5.31 6.66
CA GLY A 55 19.43 5.51 7.85
C GLY A 55 18.15 6.29 7.58
N THR A 56 17.57 6.84 8.66
CA THR A 56 16.32 7.63 8.59
C THR A 56 16.49 8.95 7.83
N ASP A 57 17.68 9.56 7.92
CA ASP A 57 18.05 10.73 7.12
C ASP A 57 18.45 10.32 5.70
N LYS A 58 17.45 10.34 4.81
CA LYS A 58 17.62 9.99 3.40
C LYS A 58 18.50 10.98 2.62
N SER A 59 18.84 12.15 3.16
CA SER A 59 19.78 13.08 2.53
C SER A 59 21.25 12.63 2.62
N ARG A 60 21.52 11.56 3.39
CA ARG A 60 22.85 11.03 3.67
C ARG A 60 22.93 9.56 3.23
N PRO A 61 22.85 9.28 1.91
CA PRO A 61 22.86 7.91 1.41
C PRO A 61 24.15 7.17 1.83
N MET A 62 24.03 5.87 2.13
CA MET A 62 25.14 4.97 2.48
C MET A 62 25.90 5.30 3.79
N ALA A 63 25.45 6.29 4.57
CA ALA A 63 26.09 6.73 5.81
C ALA A 63 25.76 5.88 7.05
N GLY A 64 25.03 4.77 6.88
CA GLY A 64 24.62 3.85 7.95
C GLY A 64 23.47 4.35 8.82
N GLY A 65 23.20 3.62 9.90
CA GLY A 65 22.21 3.98 10.92
C GLY A 65 20.80 3.44 10.70
N LEU A 66 20.60 2.52 9.75
CA LEU A 66 19.34 1.77 9.66
C LEU A 66 19.30 0.71 10.78
N ALA A 67 18.22 0.70 11.56
CA ALA A 67 17.99 -0.32 12.59
C ALA A 67 17.36 -1.58 11.97
N LEU A 68 17.89 -2.75 12.33
CA LEU A 68 17.39 -4.06 11.97
C LEU A 68 17.07 -4.83 13.25
N GLU A 69 15.79 -5.14 13.47
CA GLU A 69 15.33 -5.85 14.67
C GLU A 69 15.49 -7.35 14.49
N THR A 70 16.25 -7.98 15.39
CA THR A 70 16.43 -9.43 15.40
C THR A 70 15.90 -10.04 16.69
N PRO A 71 15.62 -11.37 16.73
CA PRO A 71 15.28 -12.05 17.97
C PRO A 71 16.34 -11.93 19.08
N PHE A 72 17.54 -11.45 18.74
CA PHE A 72 18.72 -11.39 19.62
C PHE A 72 19.08 -9.94 20.02
N GLY A 73 18.32 -8.95 19.54
CA GLY A 73 18.55 -7.51 19.73
C GLY A 73 18.62 -6.73 18.42
N THR A 74 18.90 -5.43 18.51
CA THR A 74 18.89 -4.52 17.37
C THR A 74 20.29 -4.35 16.78
N LEU A 75 20.42 -4.55 15.46
CA LEU A 75 21.63 -4.25 14.69
C LEU A 75 21.46 -2.89 13.99
N HIS A 76 22.56 -2.15 13.83
CA HIS A 76 22.57 -0.92 13.05
C HIS A 76 23.52 -1.05 11.87
N SER A 77 23.09 -0.64 10.67
CA SER A 77 23.96 -0.63 9.49
C SER A 77 25.09 0.38 9.63
N THR A 78 26.24 0.06 9.04
CA THR A 78 27.45 0.88 9.13
C THR A 78 27.55 1.90 8.00
N ASN A 79 28.30 2.98 8.22
CA ASN A 79 28.70 3.92 7.19
C ASN A 79 29.68 3.25 6.21
N ILE A 80 29.30 3.15 4.93
CA ILE A 80 30.12 2.57 3.86
C ILE A 80 30.56 3.63 2.84
N THR A 81 30.42 4.92 3.17
CA THR A 81 30.97 6.00 2.35
C THR A 81 32.49 6.02 2.43
N PRO A 82 33.20 6.68 1.48
CA PRO A 82 34.65 6.74 1.49
C PRO A 82 35.22 7.75 2.51
N ASP A 83 34.43 8.15 3.51
CA ASP A 83 34.92 8.97 4.61
C ASP A 83 36.04 8.21 5.37
N PRO A 84 37.22 8.82 5.55
CA PRO A 84 38.39 8.12 6.10
C PRO A 84 38.35 7.95 7.63
N GLU A 85 37.42 8.59 8.34
CA GLU A 85 37.36 8.52 9.80
C GLU A 85 36.20 7.64 10.31
N THR A 86 35.08 7.70 9.63
CA THR A 86 33.83 7.07 10.07
C THR A 86 33.26 6.06 9.06
N GLY A 87 33.73 6.10 7.81
CA GLY A 87 33.36 5.17 6.75
C GLY A 87 34.48 4.18 6.41
N ILE A 88 34.48 3.69 5.17
CA ILE A 88 35.45 2.70 4.67
C ILE A 88 36.64 3.33 3.94
N GLY A 89 36.83 4.66 4.02
CA GLY A 89 37.83 5.39 3.24
C GLY A 89 39.29 4.93 3.43
N ARG A 90 39.58 4.17 4.49
CA ARG A 90 40.91 3.57 4.76
C ARG A 90 41.01 2.08 4.48
N TYR A 91 39.94 1.44 4.00
CA TYR A 91 39.99 0.04 3.62
C TYR A 91 40.88 -0.09 2.39
N SER A 92 41.75 -1.10 2.38
CA SER A 92 42.32 -1.61 1.13
C SER A 92 41.32 -2.51 0.42
N PHE A 93 41.49 -2.74 -0.88
CA PHE A 93 40.67 -3.70 -1.63
C PHE A 93 40.66 -5.10 -0.98
N ALA A 94 41.80 -5.58 -0.49
CA ALA A 94 41.89 -6.89 0.16
C ALA A 94 41.10 -6.95 1.48
N GLN A 95 41.08 -5.86 2.25
CA GLN A 95 40.25 -5.77 3.47
C GLN A 95 38.77 -5.68 3.12
N PHE A 96 38.41 -4.96 2.06
CA PHE A 96 37.05 -4.88 1.55
C PHE A 96 36.54 -6.24 1.05
N ASP A 97 37.29 -6.93 0.18
CA ASP A 97 36.94 -8.26 -0.32
C ASP A 97 36.79 -9.27 0.83
N ARG A 98 37.67 -9.21 1.83
CA ARG A 98 37.57 -10.03 3.05
C ARG A 98 36.30 -9.72 3.85
N ALA A 99 35.95 -8.45 4.02
CA ALA A 99 34.73 -8.06 4.71
C ALA A 99 33.49 -8.57 3.95
N MET A 100 33.47 -8.41 2.63
CA MET A 100 32.35 -8.79 1.78
C MET A 100 32.18 -10.31 1.64
N ARG A 101 33.24 -11.12 1.53
CA ARG A 101 33.13 -12.57 1.29
C ARG A 101 33.25 -13.43 2.54
N LYS A 102 33.89 -12.91 3.58
CA LYS A 102 34.20 -13.68 4.79
C LYS A 102 33.61 -13.07 6.06
N GLY A 103 32.98 -11.90 5.96
CA GLY A 103 32.41 -11.22 7.11
C GLY A 103 33.48 -10.81 8.12
N VAL A 104 34.69 -10.41 7.69
CA VAL A 104 35.76 -9.95 8.61
C VAL A 104 36.19 -8.54 8.24
N ALA A 105 35.89 -7.58 9.11
CA ALA A 105 36.18 -6.16 8.94
C ALA A 105 37.68 -5.86 8.87
N ALA A 106 38.05 -4.61 8.54
CA ALA A 106 39.45 -4.21 8.36
C ALA A 106 40.30 -4.37 9.63
N ASP A 107 39.70 -4.11 10.79
CA ASP A 107 40.27 -4.26 12.14
C ASP A 107 40.24 -5.71 12.67
N GLY A 108 39.67 -6.66 11.92
CA GLY A 108 39.65 -8.08 12.23
C GLY A 108 38.42 -8.60 12.98
N HIS A 109 37.46 -7.75 13.36
CA HIS A 109 36.25 -8.25 14.00
C HIS A 109 35.30 -8.92 12.98
N ASN A 110 34.56 -9.95 13.42
CA ASN A 110 33.58 -10.65 12.57
C ASN A 110 32.27 -9.87 12.48
N LEU A 111 31.71 -9.76 11.28
CA LEU A 111 30.43 -9.13 10.96
C LEU A 111 29.28 -10.10 11.24
N TYR A 112 28.14 -9.56 11.68
CA TYR A 112 26.93 -10.37 11.78
C TYR A 112 26.43 -10.72 10.38
N PRO A 113 25.94 -11.95 10.14
CA PRO A 113 25.42 -12.39 8.84
C PRO A 113 24.09 -11.71 8.44
N ALA A 114 23.67 -10.68 9.19
CA ALA A 114 22.67 -9.71 8.75
C ALA A 114 23.19 -8.91 7.54
N MET A 115 24.49 -8.63 7.47
CA MET A 115 25.14 -8.33 6.19
C MET A 115 25.28 -9.66 5.44
N PRO A 116 24.70 -9.83 4.23
CA PRO A 116 24.62 -11.13 3.57
C PRO A 116 25.94 -11.53 2.88
N TYR A 117 27.06 -11.47 3.62
CA TYR A 117 28.37 -11.91 3.15
C TYR A 117 28.43 -13.38 2.70
N PRO A 118 27.61 -14.33 3.22
CA PRO A 118 27.55 -15.68 2.66
C PRO A 118 27.05 -15.68 1.20
N SER A 119 26.12 -14.79 0.84
CA SER A 119 25.67 -14.61 -0.54
C SER A 119 26.74 -13.87 -1.35
N TYR A 120 27.37 -12.85 -0.77
CA TYR A 120 28.43 -12.09 -1.44
C TYR A 120 29.70 -12.91 -1.72
N ALA A 121 29.91 -14.03 -1.02
CA ALA A 121 30.96 -14.98 -1.38
C ALA A 121 30.87 -15.47 -2.84
N LYS A 122 29.68 -15.38 -3.46
CA LYS A 122 29.41 -15.78 -4.85
C LYS A 122 29.91 -14.82 -5.92
N LEU A 123 30.20 -13.54 -5.60
CA LEU A 123 30.59 -12.54 -6.60
C LEU A 123 31.81 -12.97 -7.41
N THR A 124 31.97 -12.49 -8.64
CA THR A 124 33.26 -12.55 -9.34
C THR A 124 34.25 -11.55 -8.74
N GLN A 125 35.54 -11.74 -9.00
CA GLN A 125 36.57 -10.77 -8.57
C GLN A 125 36.37 -9.40 -9.24
N GLU A 126 35.97 -9.40 -10.51
CA GLU A 126 35.69 -8.21 -11.30
C GLU A 126 34.56 -7.37 -10.70
N ASP A 127 33.44 -7.99 -10.33
CA ASP A 127 32.31 -7.29 -9.70
C ASP A 127 32.70 -6.75 -8.33
N MET A 128 33.52 -7.47 -7.56
CA MET A 128 34.03 -6.98 -6.28
C MET A 128 34.92 -5.75 -6.44
N GLN A 129 35.81 -5.75 -7.43
CA GLN A 129 36.68 -4.61 -7.73
C GLN A 129 35.87 -3.41 -8.22
N ALA A 130 34.87 -3.63 -9.08
CA ALA A 130 33.98 -2.59 -9.55
C ALA A 130 33.19 -1.97 -8.38
N LEU A 131 32.60 -2.80 -7.51
CA LEU A 131 31.89 -2.34 -6.32
C LEU A 131 32.78 -1.49 -5.41
N TYR A 132 34.00 -1.94 -5.14
CA TYR A 132 34.97 -1.17 -4.36
C TYR A 132 35.31 0.18 -5.01
N ALA A 133 35.57 0.19 -6.33
CA ALA A 133 35.84 1.42 -7.06
C ALA A 133 34.68 2.42 -6.98
N TYR A 134 33.43 1.94 -7.10
CA TYR A 134 32.25 2.80 -6.95
C TYR A 134 32.13 3.38 -5.54
N LEU A 135 32.29 2.58 -4.49
CA LEU A 135 32.22 3.09 -3.13
C LEU A 135 33.34 4.11 -2.84
N MET A 136 34.53 3.93 -3.42
CA MET A 136 35.67 4.80 -3.18
C MET A 136 35.66 6.09 -4.01
N HIS A 137 35.10 6.06 -5.22
CA HIS A 137 35.19 7.16 -6.18
C HIS A 137 33.84 7.73 -6.64
N GLY A 138 32.77 6.94 -6.57
CA GLY A 138 31.42 7.34 -6.98
C GLY A 138 30.55 7.86 -5.83
N VAL A 139 30.79 7.41 -4.60
CA VAL A 139 30.00 7.80 -3.43
C VAL A 139 30.58 9.04 -2.74
N LYS A 140 29.71 10.01 -2.41
CA LYS A 140 30.12 11.19 -1.66
C LYS A 140 30.52 10.82 -0.22
N PRO A 141 31.68 11.27 0.30
CA PRO A 141 32.05 11.06 1.68
C PRO A 141 31.04 11.70 2.64
N VAL A 142 30.60 10.94 3.65
CA VAL A 142 29.74 11.45 4.72
C VAL A 142 30.34 11.10 6.06
N ARG A 143 30.74 12.12 6.82
CA ARG A 143 31.24 11.95 8.19
C ARG A 143 30.08 11.64 9.14
N GLN A 144 29.88 10.36 9.44
CA GLN A 144 28.81 9.86 10.31
C GLN A 144 29.32 8.65 11.09
N ALA A 145 29.46 8.79 12.40
CA ALA A 145 29.85 7.68 13.25
C ALA A 145 28.78 6.58 13.27
N ASN A 146 29.23 5.32 13.29
CA ASN A 146 28.36 4.15 13.42
C ASN A 146 27.65 4.14 14.78
N GLN A 147 26.39 3.75 14.77
CA GLN A 147 25.65 3.55 16.02
C GLN A 147 26.11 2.25 16.70
N PRO A 148 26.11 2.20 18.05
CA PRO A 148 26.41 0.98 18.78
C PRO A 148 25.33 -0.09 18.53
N LEU A 149 25.70 -1.34 18.75
CA LEU A 149 24.78 -2.47 18.65
C LEU A 149 23.95 -2.64 19.92
N GLY A 150 22.68 -3.01 19.75
CA GLY A 150 21.74 -3.35 20.84
C GLY A 150 21.64 -4.85 21.11
N MET A 151 22.68 -5.64 20.81
CA MET A 151 22.64 -7.10 20.94
C MET A 151 22.71 -7.55 22.39
N SER A 152 21.87 -8.52 22.77
CA SER A 152 21.85 -9.09 24.11
C SER A 152 22.92 -10.18 24.28
N PHE A 153 23.39 -10.40 25.51
CA PHE A 153 24.24 -11.54 25.82
C PHE A 153 23.49 -12.87 25.58
N PRO A 154 24.12 -13.91 24.98
CA PRO A 154 25.54 -13.99 24.58
C PRO A 154 25.83 -13.50 23.15
N PHE A 155 24.83 -13.03 22.40
CA PHE A 155 24.97 -12.66 20.98
C PHE A 155 25.78 -11.38 20.73
N ASN A 156 26.06 -10.59 21.77
CA ASN A 156 26.99 -9.46 21.70
C ASN A 156 28.48 -9.88 21.60
N GLN A 157 28.79 -11.16 21.80
CA GLN A 157 30.16 -11.68 21.76
C GLN A 157 30.61 -11.99 20.32
N ARG A 158 31.39 -11.06 19.72
CA ARG A 158 31.83 -11.15 18.31
C ARG A 158 32.71 -12.36 17.98
N TRP A 159 33.40 -12.97 18.94
CA TRP A 159 34.22 -14.16 18.69
C TRP A 159 33.36 -15.40 18.34
N GLY A 160 32.12 -15.47 18.83
CA GLY A 160 31.20 -16.56 18.50
C GLY A 160 30.86 -16.62 17.00
N LEU A 161 30.92 -15.49 16.31
CA LEU A 161 30.73 -15.41 14.86
C LEU A 161 31.87 -16.07 14.08
N ALA A 162 33.08 -16.17 14.63
CA ALA A 162 34.16 -16.95 14.00
C ALA A 162 33.82 -18.44 13.97
N VAL A 163 33.25 -18.96 15.07
CA VAL A 163 32.75 -20.34 15.15
C VAL A 163 31.57 -20.54 14.21
N TRP A 164 30.66 -19.58 14.15
CA TRP A 164 29.53 -19.59 13.21
C TRP A 164 30.02 -19.66 11.76
N ASN A 165 31.01 -18.84 11.39
CA ASN A 165 31.62 -18.86 10.06
C ASN A 165 32.24 -20.22 9.73
N TRP A 166 32.97 -20.81 10.68
CA TRP A 166 33.57 -22.14 10.50
C TRP A 166 32.50 -23.23 10.23
N LEU A 167 31.33 -23.13 10.86
CA LEU A 167 30.25 -24.10 10.71
C LEU A 167 29.37 -23.88 9.47
N PHE A 168 29.12 -22.62 9.08
CA PHE A 168 28.01 -22.30 8.17
C PHE A 168 28.38 -21.48 6.93
N LEU A 169 29.56 -20.84 6.88
CA LEU A 169 29.93 -20.01 5.74
C LEU A 169 30.31 -20.85 4.52
N ASP A 170 29.54 -20.75 3.45
CA ASP A 170 29.94 -21.21 2.11
C ASP A 170 30.71 -20.10 1.37
N ALA A 171 32.03 -20.10 1.52
CA ALA A 171 32.91 -19.09 0.91
C ALA A 171 33.20 -19.32 -0.59
N LYS A 172 32.57 -20.30 -1.25
CA LYS A 172 32.88 -20.63 -2.64
C LYS A 172 32.24 -19.63 -3.60
N PRO A 173 32.98 -19.07 -4.58
CA PRO A 173 32.42 -18.27 -5.67
C PRO A 173 31.37 -19.02 -6.48
N PHE A 174 30.51 -18.29 -7.17
CA PHE A 174 29.53 -18.88 -8.09
C PHE A 174 30.25 -19.71 -9.18
N GLN A 175 29.67 -20.86 -9.50
CA GLN A 175 30.14 -21.73 -10.57
C GLN A 175 28.98 -21.93 -11.56
N PRO A 176 29.13 -21.50 -12.82
CA PRO A 176 28.12 -21.73 -13.84
C PRO A 176 27.80 -23.21 -14.01
N ASN A 177 26.52 -23.52 -14.13
CA ASN A 177 26.05 -24.85 -14.46
C ASN A 177 26.16 -25.06 -15.98
N ALA A 178 27.06 -25.97 -16.40
CA ALA A 178 27.29 -26.28 -17.81
C ALA A 178 26.09 -26.91 -18.54
N LYS A 179 25.06 -27.37 -17.80
CA LYS A 179 23.82 -27.91 -18.38
C LYS A 179 22.75 -26.85 -18.64
N GLN A 180 23.01 -25.62 -18.24
CA GLN A 180 22.08 -24.50 -18.34
C GLN A 180 22.65 -23.44 -19.27
N ASP A 181 21.79 -22.65 -19.88
CA ASP A 181 22.21 -21.55 -20.75
C ASP A 181 22.77 -20.35 -19.97
N ALA A 182 23.22 -19.33 -20.70
CA ALA A 182 23.81 -18.13 -20.11
C ALA A 182 22.79 -17.29 -19.33
N GLU A 183 21.52 -17.25 -19.78
CA GLU A 183 20.46 -16.48 -19.13
C GLU A 183 20.11 -17.08 -17.76
N TRP A 184 19.92 -18.40 -17.70
CA TRP A 184 19.71 -19.13 -16.46
C TRP A 184 20.87 -18.93 -15.49
N ASN A 185 22.11 -19.06 -15.97
CA ASN A 185 23.30 -18.88 -15.13
C ASN A 185 23.43 -17.45 -14.62
N ARG A 186 23.03 -16.46 -15.41
CA ARG A 186 22.98 -15.06 -14.98
C ARG A 186 21.95 -14.87 -13.87
N GLY A 187 20.75 -15.43 -14.02
CA GLY A 187 19.71 -15.40 -12.99
C GLY A 187 20.16 -16.07 -11.70
N ALA A 188 20.76 -17.26 -11.79
CA ALA A 188 21.30 -17.99 -10.65
C ALA A 188 22.41 -17.20 -9.92
N TYR A 189 23.32 -16.56 -10.67
CA TYR A 189 24.37 -15.71 -10.12
C TYR A 189 23.81 -14.55 -9.30
N ILE A 190 22.79 -13.86 -9.81
CA ILE A 190 22.17 -12.72 -9.11
C ILE A 190 21.41 -13.21 -7.88
N VAL A 191 20.55 -14.22 -8.04
CA VAL A 191 19.65 -14.71 -6.97
C VAL A 191 20.42 -15.33 -5.80
N GLN A 192 21.47 -16.12 -6.07
CA GLN A 192 22.31 -16.74 -5.05
C GLN A 192 23.38 -15.77 -4.49
N GLY A 193 23.74 -14.76 -5.27
CA GLY A 193 24.78 -13.79 -4.97
C GLY A 193 24.24 -12.46 -4.45
N LEU A 194 24.49 -11.38 -5.18
CA LEU A 194 24.19 -10.01 -4.72
C LEU A 194 22.70 -9.74 -4.50
N GLY A 195 21.80 -10.32 -5.29
CA GLY A 195 20.37 -10.18 -5.06
C GLY A 195 19.92 -10.85 -3.76
N HIS A 196 20.74 -11.72 -3.18
CA HIS A 196 20.61 -12.35 -1.87
C HIS A 196 19.17 -12.77 -1.52
N CYS A 197 18.42 -13.30 -2.49
CA CYS A 197 16.99 -13.54 -2.33
C CYS A 197 16.74 -14.59 -1.21
N GLY A 198 17.70 -15.48 -1.01
CA GLY A 198 17.69 -16.48 0.06
C GLY A 198 17.70 -15.87 1.47
N ALA A 199 18.27 -14.69 1.65
CA ALA A 199 18.32 -14.01 2.94
C ALA A 199 16.91 -13.69 3.50
N CYS A 200 15.88 -13.59 2.64
CA CYS A 200 14.50 -13.42 3.09
C CYS A 200 13.63 -14.64 2.80
N HIS A 201 13.87 -15.35 1.70
CA HIS A 201 12.97 -16.38 1.20
C HIS A 201 13.42 -17.82 1.51
N THR A 202 14.57 -18.04 2.16
CA THR A 202 15.02 -19.38 2.58
C THR A 202 14.83 -19.56 4.08
N PRO A 203 14.25 -20.69 4.54
CA PRO A 203 14.08 -20.94 5.97
C PRO A 203 15.38 -20.97 6.77
N ARG A 204 15.30 -20.60 8.05
CA ARG A 204 16.46 -20.54 8.95
C ARG A 204 16.76 -21.87 9.67
N GLY A 205 18.04 -22.18 9.82
CA GLY A 205 18.56 -23.34 10.53
C GLY A 205 18.81 -23.09 12.02
N ILE A 206 19.43 -24.07 12.70
CA ILE A 206 19.66 -24.04 14.15
C ILE A 206 20.54 -22.87 14.63
N GLY A 207 21.46 -22.38 13.79
CA GLY A 207 22.32 -21.24 14.05
C GLY A 207 21.79 -19.95 13.40
N PHE A 208 20.51 -19.92 13.05
CA PHE A 208 19.86 -18.82 12.30
C PHE A 208 20.45 -18.55 10.91
N GLN A 209 21.27 -19.48 10.38
CA GLN A 209 21.78 -19.46 9.01
C GLN A 209 20.70 -19.83 7.99
N GLU A 210 20.86 -19.45 6.71
CA GLU A 210 20.04 -20.03 5.64
C GLU A 210 20.26 -21.56 5.58
N LYS A 211 19.18 -22.35 5.53
CA LYS A 211 19.31 -23.82 5.46
C LYS A 211 20.09 -24.31 4.23
N THR A 212 20.12 -23.52 3.17
CA THR A 212 20.88 -23.77 1.94
C THR A 212 21.04 -22.47 1.16
N MET A 213 22.14 -22.34 0.41
CA MET A 213 22.42 -21.17 -0.45
C MET A 213 22.06 -21.41 -1.92
N SER A 214 21.63 -22.63 -2.27
CA SER A 214 21.21 -22.99 -3.63
C SER A 214 20.23 -24.17 -3.63
N ASP A 215 19.68 -24.49 -4.80
CA ASP A 215 18.78 -25.62 -5.02
C ASP A 215 19.49 -26.98 -5.13
N ALA A 216 20.81 -27.01 -4.97
CA ALA A 216 21.59 -28.25 -5.03
C ALA A 216 21.50 -29.09 -3.74
N GLY A 217 21.72 -30.40 -3.89
CA GLY A 217 21.82 -31.34 -2.76
C GLY A 217 20.49 -31.66 -2.06
N SER A 218 20.56 -32.40 -0.95
CA SER A 218 19.39 -32.91 -0.23
C SER A 218 18.57 -31.82 0.48
N THR A 219 19.19 -30.68 0.78
CA THR A 219 18.56 -29.50 1.39
C THR A 219 18.09 -28.48 0.36
N GLY A 220 18.39 -28.66 -0.93
CA GLY A 220 18.02 -27.73 -2.01
C GLY A 220 16.52 -27.44 -2.12
N LYS A 221 15.67 -28.35 -1.64
CA LYS A 221 14.21 -28.15 -1.52
C LYS A 221 13.78 -27.02 -0.56
N TYR A 222 14.69 -26.51 0.27
CA TYR A 222 14.42 -25.38 1.17
C TYR A 222 14.82 -24.03 0.56
N PHE A 223 15.66 -24.02 -0.48
CA PHE A 223 16.09 -22.78 -1.11
C PHE A 223 14.89 -22.01 -1.65
N LEU A 224 14.70 -20.76 -1.21
CA LEU A 224 13.60 -19.90 -1.63
C LEU A 224 12.19 -20.50 -1.41
N ALA A 225 12.03 -21.40 -0.44
CA ALA A 225 10.76 -22.06 -0.13
C ALA A 225 9.82 -21.24 0.79
N GLY A 226 10.14 -19.96 1.00
CA GLY A 226 9.42 -19.01 1.84
C GLY A 226 9.85 -19.07 3.31
N GLU A 227 9.81 -17.93 3.98
CA GLU A 227 10.12 -17.79 5.41
C GLU A 227 9.35 -16.60 6.00
N THR A 228 9.25 -16.51 7.33
CA THR A 228 8.70 -15.36 8.03
C THR A 228 9.84 -14.52 8.62
N VAL A 229 9.96 -13.27 8.19
CA VAL A 229 11.02 -12.32 8.60
C VAL A 229 10.34 -11.05 9.10
N GLU A 230 10.69 -10.59 10.31
CA GLU A 230 10.15 -9.34 10.90
C GLU A 230 8.61 -9.25 10.91
N GLY A 231 7.94 -10.38 11.10
CA GLY A 231 6.46 -10.44 11.09
C GLY A 231 5.84 -10.36 9.68
N TRP A 232 6.65 -10.42 8.63
CA TRP A 232 6.23 -10.56 7.23
C TRP A 232 6.46 -11.98 6.74
N ARG A 233 5.50 -12.53 6.01
CA ARG A 233 5.68 -13.80 5.29
C ARG A 233 6.30 -13.52 3.92
N ALA A 234 7.58 -13.85 3.77
CA ALA A 234 8.26 -13.95 2.49
C ALA A 234 7.81 -15.26 1.80
N LEU A 235 7.15 -15.13 0.65
CA LEU A 235 6.55 -16.26 -0.07
C LEU A 235 7.60 -17.18 -0.70
N SER A 236 7.25 -18.42 -1.04
CA SER A 236 8.11 -19.23 -1.91
C SER A 236 8.26 -18.55 -3.28
N LEU A 237 9.50 -18.41 -3.75
CA LEU A 237 9.79 -17.87 -5.10
C LEU A 237 9.87 -18.99 -6.16
N ARG A 238 9.77 -20.26 -5.76
CA ARG A 238 10.01 -21.41 -6.64
C ARG A 238 8.83 -21.63 -7.59
N SER A 239 9.06 -21.40 -8.88
CA SER A 239 8.04 -21.51 -9.94
C SER A 239 6.72 -20.77 -9.60
N LEU A 240 6.83 -19.62 -8.93
CA LEU A 240 5.65 -18.84 -8.53
C LEU A 240 4.93 -18.23 -9.75
N TRP A 241 5.68 -17.56 -10.62
CA TRP A 241 5.14 -16.83 -11.77
C TRP A 241 5.92 -17.09 -13.06
N THR A 242 5.45 -16.50 -14.16
CA THR A 242 6.24 -16.45 -15.40
C THR A 242 7.49 -15.58 -15.18
N PRO A 243 8.54 -15.77 -16.00
CA PRO A 243 9.71 -14.89 -15.93
C PRO A 243 9.37 -13.41 -16.18
N GLU A 244 8.39 -13.12 -17.04
CA GLU A 244 7.88 -11.77 -17.34
C GLU A 244 7.22 -11.13 -16.13
N ASP A 245 6.29 -11.84 -15.49
CA ASP A 245 5.60 -11.37 -14.28
C ASP A 245 6.60 -11.11 -13.13
N THR A 246 7.67 -11.91 -13.07
CA THR A 246 8.76 -11.74 -12.09
C THR A 246 9.59 -10.49 -12.42
N ALA A 247 9.94 -10.29 -13.68
CA ALA A 247 10.66 -9.10 -14.11
C ALA A 247 9.84 -7.82 -13.84
N GLU A 248 8.53 -7.85 -14.13
CA GLU A 248 7.62 -6.72 -13.92
C GLU A 248 7.53 -6.32 -12.44
N ILE A 249 7.34 -7.27 -11.53
CA ILE A 249 7.22 -6.95 -10.10
C ILE A 249 8.53 -6.45 -9.50
N LEU A 250 9.67 -6.97 -9.97
CA LEU A 250 10.99 -6.50 -9.54
C LEU A 250 11.32 -5.11 -10.11
N LYS A 251 10.82 -4.78 -11.30
CA LYS A 251 11.02 -3.46 -11.91
C LYS A 251 10.10 -2.39 -11.30
N THR A 252 8.84 -2.73 -11.13
CA THR A 252 7.79 -1.73 -10.88
C THR A 252 7.20 -1.80 -9.47
N GLY A 253 7.48 -2.87 -8.73
CA GLY A 253 6.90 -3.15 -7.41
C GLY A 253 5.57 -3.88 -7.46
N ARG A 254 5.01 -4.10 -8.66
CA ARG A 254 3.72 -4.76 -8.86
C ARG A 254 3.65 -5.51 -10.18
N ASN A 255 2.74 -6.45 -10.27
CA ASN A 255 2.33 -7.12 -11.51
C ASN A 255 0.84 -7.42 -11.45
N GLN A 256 0.32 -8.15 -12.44
CA GLN A 256 -1.09 -8.55 -12.49
C GLN A 256 -1.57 -9.41 -11.29
N HIS A 257 -0.65 -10.07 -10.57
CA HIS A 257 -0.97 -10.98 -9.46
C HIS A 257 -0.89 -10.32 -8.09
N GLY A 258 -0.16 -9.21 -7.95
CA GLY A 258 0.04 -8.57 -6.66
C GLY A 258 1.07 -7.45 -6.65
N THR A 259 1.41 -7.02 -5.44
CA THR A 259 2.35 -5.94 -5.15
C THR A 259 3.30 -6.37 -4.04
N VAL A 260 4.52 -5.85 -4.06
CA VAL A 260 5.51 -6.11 -3.00
C VAL A 260 5.07 -5.53 -1.66
N SER A 261 5.45 -6.17 -0.55
CA SER A 261 5.14 -5.74 0.80
C SER A 261 6.31 -5.96 1.76
N GLY A 262 6.25 -5.34 2.94
CA GLY A 262 7.37 -5.33 3.89
C GLY A 262 8.65 -4.77 3.25
N ASN A 263 9.78 -5.36 3.63
CA ASN A 263 11.11 -4.91 3.20
C ASN A 263 11.33 -4.99 1.67
N MET A 264 10.51 -5.77 0.96
CA MET A 264 10.60 -5.83 -0.50
C MET A 264 10.19 -4.52 -1.18
N VAL A 265 9.45 -3.64 -0.49
CA VAL A 265 9.16 -2.28 -0.95
C VAL A 265 10.47 -1.49 -1.12
N ASP A 266 11.35 -1.53 -0.12
CA ASP A 266 12.64 -0.85 -0.16
C ASP A 266 13.59 -1.48 -1.18
N VAL A 267 13.61 -2.81 -1.27
CA VAL A 267 14.41 -3.53 -2.28
C VAL A 267 14.02 -3.09 -3.70
N VAL A 268 12.73 -2.97 -4.01
CA VAL A 268 12.34 -2.43 -5.33
C VAL A 268 12.71 -0.96 -5.47
N GLN A 269 12.41 -0.16 -4.45
CA GLN A 269 12.59 1.30 -4.49
C GLN A 269 14.06 1.72 -4.65
N HIS A 270 14.98 0.93 -4.10
CA HIS A 270 16.39 1.30 -3.99
C HIS A 270 17.35 0.36 -4.73
N SER A 271 16.87 -0.78 -5.24
CA SER A 271 17.68 -1.78 -5.94
C SER A 271 17.08 -2.25 -7.26
N THR A 272 16.05 -3.11 -7.22
CA THR A 272 15.72 -3.95 -8.39
C THR A 272 15.14 -3.16 -9.56
N GLN A 273 14.51 -2.02 -9.33
CA GLN A 273 14.02 -1.16 -10.43
C GLN A 273 15.12 -0.62 -11.34
N TYR A 274 16.36 -0.58 -10.86
CA TYR A 274 17.52 -0.09 -11.61
C TYR A 274 18.28 -1.21 -12.33
N MET A 275 17.83 -2.46 -12.17
CA MET A 275 18.39 -3.59 -12.91
C MET A 275 18.00 -3.50 -14.39
N THR A 276 18.87 -4.01 -15.26
CA THR A 276 18.53 -4.12 -16.69
C THR A 276 17.40 -5.12 -16.90
N ASP A 277 16.58 -4.90 -17.93
CA ASP A 277 15.49 -5.83 -18.28
C ASP A 277 15.99 -7.26 -18.54
N VAL A 278 17.21 -7.38 -19.06
CA VAL A 278 17.88 -8.68 -19.27
C VAL A 278 18.16 -9.40 -17.94
N ASP A 279 18.67 -8.69 -16.94
CA ASP A 279 18.93 -9.28 -15.62
C ASP A 279 17.64 -9.61 -14.87
N LEU A 280 16.63 -8.75 -14.95
CA LEU A 280 15.31 -8.99 -14.39
C LEU A 280 14.66 -10.25 -14.98
N LYS A 281 14.76 -10.39 -16.31
CA LYS A 281 14.27 -11.58 -17.02
C LYS A 281 15.05 -12.83 -16.63
N ALA A 282 16.38 -12.75 -16.54
CA ALA A 282 17.24 -13.85 -16.13
C ALA A 282 16.89 -14.35 -14.71
N ILE A 283 16.64 -13.44 -13.76
CA ILE A 283 16.12 -13.79 -12.43
C ILE A 283 14.81 -14.58 -12.56
N GLY A 284 13.86 -14.09 -13.36
CA GLY A 284 12.60 -14.77 -13.62
C GLY A 284 12.76 -16.17 -14.21
N VAL A 285 13.67 -16.35 -15.18
CA VAL A 285 13.98 -17.65 -15.78
C VAL A 285 14.53 -18.63 -14.74
N TYR A 286 15.48 -18.18 -13.92
CA TYR A 286 16.05 -19.01 -12.86
C TYR A 286 14.98 -19.41 -11.83
N LEU A 287 14.19 -18.46 -11.30
CA LEU A 287 13.14 -18.74 -10.32
C LEU A 287 12.06 -19.67 -10.86
N LYS A 288 11.69 -19.52 -12.14
CA LYS A 288 10.73 -20.40 -12.82
C LYS A 288 11.24 -21.83 -12.97
N SER A 289 12.55 -22.02 -13.12
CA SER A 289 13.15 -23.34 -13.26
C SER A 289 13.13 -24.18 -11.96
N LEU A 290 12.98 -23.53 -10.80
CA LEU A 290 12.99 -24.20 -9.52
C LEU A 290 11.71 -25.03 -9.33
N PRO A 291 11.81 -26.31 -8.88
CA PRO A 291 10.63 -27.13 -8.63
C PRO A 291 9.68 -26.45 -7.65
N ALA A 292 8.38 -26.42 -7.99
CA ALA A 292 7.35 -25.85 -7.14
C ALA A 292 7.42 -26.45 -5.73
N ALA A 293 7.27 -25.60 -4.72
CA ALA A 293 7.19 -26.08 -3.34
C ALA A 293 5.85 -26.80 -3.14
N GLY A 294 5.87 -27.98 -2.50
CA GLY A 294 4.64 -28.69 -2.15
C GLY A 294 3.77 -27.89 -1.18
N HIS A 295 4.39 -27.13 -0.26
CA HIS A 295 3.78 -26.12 0.61
C HIS A 295 4.86 -25.11 1.08
N ASP A 296 4.47 -23.86 1.29
CA ASP A 296 5.25 -22.84 1.99
C ASP A 296 5.62 -23.36 3.40
N LYS A 297 6.90 -23.37 3.77
CA LYS A 297 7.32 -23.91 5.08
C LYS A 297 7.38 -22.78 6.12
N PRO A 298 6.64 -22.86 7.24
CA PRO A 298 6.74 -21.88 8.30
C PRO A 298 8.08 -22.01 9.04
N MET A 299 8.49 -20.90 9.62
CA MET A 299 9.70 -20.73 10.44
C MET A 299 9.80 -21.82 11.51
N GLN A 300 10.96 -22.47 11.62
CA GLN A 300 11.31 -23.30 12.79
C GLN A 300 12.16 -22.46 13.75
N VAL A 301 11.53 -21.53 14.48
CA VAL A 301 12.15 -20.98 15.70
C VAL A 301 11.62 -21.76 16.88
N ALA A 302 12.52 -22.16 17.79
CA ALA A 302 12.14 -22.71 19.08
C ALA A 302 11.30 -21.68 19.87
N GLN A 303 9.98 -21.81 19.82
CA GLN A 303 9.10 -21.26 20.84
C GLN A 303 8.79 -22.37 21.85
N GLY A 304 8.84 -22.03 23.14
CA GLY A 304 8.48 -22.93 24.24
C GLY A 304 7.06 -23.52 24.13
N PRO A 305 6.67 -24.42 25.05
CA PRO A 305 5.61 -25.39 24.79
C PRO A 305 4.23 -24.72 24.61
N ALA A 306 3.63 -24.96 23.45
CA ALA A 306 2.21 -24.73 23.20
C ALA A 306 1.38 -25.96 23.64
N PRO A 307 0.16 -25.77 24.18
CA PRO A 307 -0.70 -26.88 24.61
C PRO A 307 -1.14 -27.75 23.42
N ALA A 308 -1.15 -29.06 23.66
CA ALA A 308 -1.62 -30.05 22.70
C ALA A 308 -3.13 -29.95 22.49
N ILE A 309 -3.56 -29.94 21.22
CA ILE A 309 -4.95 -30.21 20.84
C ILE A 309 -4.96 -31.47 20.00
N ALA A 310 -5.54 -32.54 20.56
CA ALA A 310 -5.92 -33.73 19.82
C ALA A 310 -7.08 -33.41 18.86
N PRO A 311 -7.08 -33.93 17.63
CA PRO A 311 -8.14 -33.65 16.66
C PRO A 311 -9.44 -34.36 17.06
N ARG A 312 -10.53 -33.59 17.20
CA ARG A 312 -11.89 -34.13 17.02
C ARG A 312 -12.35 -33.81 15.61
N ALA A 313 -12.69 -34.86 14.88
CA ALA A 313 -13.32 -34.78 13.58
C ALA A 313 -14.71 -34.13 13.68
N SER A 314 -15.05 -33.27 12.73
CA SER A 314 -16.44 -32.98 12.37
C SER A 314 -16.59 -32.94 10.86
N LYS A 315 -17.54 -33.76 10.39
CA LYS A 315 -18.07 -33.83 9.03
C LYS A 315 -18.88 -32.56 8.68
N ALA A 316 -18.97 -32.33 7.37
CA ALA A 316 -19.87 -31.43 6.63
C ALA A 316 -19.57 -29.92 6.77
N ALA A 317 -19.70 -29.08 5.74
CA ALA A 317 -20.56 -29.19 4.56
C ALA A 317 -19.89 -28.67 3.28
N SER A 318 -20.23 -29.35 2.19
CA SER A 318 -20.43 -28.76 0.86
C SER A 318 -21.11 -27.39 0.96
N ASP A 319 -20.59 -26.40 0.24
CA ASP A 319 -21.36 -25.39 -0.51
C ASP A 319 -20.38 -24.30 -1.00
N VAL A 320 -19.89 -24.46 -2.23
CA VAL A 320 -19.37 -23.32 -3.00
C VAL A 320 -20.60 -22.56 -3.48
N VAL A 321 -20.88 -21.42 -2.84
CA VAL A 321 -22.04 -20.58 -3.19
C VAL A 321 -21.70 -19.77 -4.45
N PRO A 322 -22.57 -19.72 -5.49
CA PRO A 322 -22.28 -18.99 -6.72
C PRO A 322 -22.25 -17.47 -6.49
N ALA A 323 -21.35 -16.77 -7.20
CA ALA A 323 -21.29 -15.31 -7.26
C ALA A 323 -22.61 -14.72 -7.79
N THR A 324 -22.97 -13.53 -7.30
CA THR A 324 -24.14 -12.79 -7.81
C THR A 324 -23.88 -12.30 -9.25
N ALA A 325 -24.93 -11.87 -9.97
CA ALA A 325 -24.82 -11.28 -11.32
C ALA A 325 -23.85 -10.07 -11.41
N SER A 326 -23.42 -9.52 -10.28
CA SER A 326 -22.45 -8.43 -10.16
C SER A 326 -20.99 -8.87 -9.99
N GLY A 327 -20.71 -10.18 -9.95
CA GLY A 327 -19.39 -10.75 -9.63
C GLY A 327 -19.04 -10.72 -8.13
N ALA A 328 -19.81 -10.00 -7.31
CA ALA A 328 -19.61 -9.95 -5.87
C ALA A 328 -20.02 -11.26 -5.15
N PRO A 329 -19.28 -11.66 -4.09
CA PRO A 329 -19.64 -12.79 -3.25
C PRO A 329 -21.06 -12.71 -2.69
N ALA A 330 -21.75 -13.85 -2.63
CA ALA A 330 -23.13 -13.91 -2.12
C ALA A 330 -23.25 -13.45 -0.66
N ASP A 331 -22.24 -13.74 0.16
CA ASP A 331 -22.22 -13.41 1.58
C ASP A 331 -21.66 -12.00 1.90
N LEU A 332 -21.37 -11.19 0.87
CA LEU A 332 -20.91 -9.80 1.03
C LEU A 332 -21.91 -8.96 1.84
N TYR A 333 -23.20 -9.21 1.66
CA TYR A 333 -24.27 -8.41 2.28
C TYR A 333 -24.96 -9.11 3.47
N THR A 334 -24.62 -10.37 3.75
CA THR A 334 -25.29 -11.20 4.77
C THR A 334 -24.37 -11.67 5.89
N SER A 335 -23.05 -11.51 5.74
CA SER A 335 -22.07 -11.84 6.77
C SER A 335 -21.46 -10.59 7.39
N ARG A 336 -21.01 -10.70 8.64
CA ARG A 336 -20.29 -9.62 9.33
C ARG A 336 -18.97 -9.27 8.63
N GLY A 337 -18.22 -10.28 8.20
CA GLY A 337 -16.98 -10.10 7.44
C GLY A 337 -17.21 -9.43 6.09
N GLY A 338 -18.28 -9.82 5.38
CA GLY A 338 -18.71 -9.20 4.13
C GLY A 338 -19.09 -7.73 4.29
N LEU A 339 -19.91 -7.39 5.28
CA LEU A 339 -20.27 -5.98 5.54
C LEU A 339 -19.08 -5.14 6.05
N GLY A 340 -18.14 -5.76 6.77
CA GLY A 340 -16.87 -5.12 7.13
C GLY A 340 -15.99 -4.84 5.92
N TYR A 341 -15.87 -5.80 4.99
CA TYR A 341 -15.18 -5.62 3.71
C TYR A 341 -15.87 -4.55 2.85
N LEU A 342 -17.20 -4.60 2.76
CA LEU A 342 -18.03 -3.62 2.05
C LEU A 342 -17.71 -2.20 2.50
N GLN A 343 -17.63 -2.01 3.82
CA GLN A 343 -17.31 -0.73 4.43
C GLN A 343 -15.86 -0.32 4.11
N PHE A 344 -14.88 -1.09 4.55
CA PHE A 344 -13.50 -0.62 4.65
C PHE A 344 -12.61 -0.93 3.44
N CYS A 345 -13.02 -1.84 2.56
CA CYS A 345 -12.14 -2.39 1.53
C CYS A 345 -12.62 -2.11 0.10
N THR A 346 -13.94 -1.95 -0.13
CA THR A 346 -14.48 -1.89 -1.50
C THR A 346 -14.12 -0.63 -2.28
N ASP A 347 -13.82 0.48 -1.61
CA ASP A 347 -13.39 1.73 -2.26
C ASP A 347 -12.08 1.55 -3.06
N CYS A 348 -11.23 0.59 -2.67
CA CYS A 348 -9.98 0.25 -3.37
C CYS A 348 -10.02 -1.15 -4.02
N HIS A 349 -10.47 -2.17 -3.30
CA HIS A 349 -10.43 -3.57 -3.75
C HIS A 349 -11.68 -4.03 -4.51
N ARG A 350 -12.72 -3.18 -4.57
CA ARG A 350 -14.02 -3.43 -5.22
C ARG A 350 -14.83 -4.56 -4.59
N SER A 351 -16.13 -4.53 -4.81
CA SER A 351 -17.08 -5.50 -4.25
C SER A 351 -16.88 -6.93 -4.77
N ASP A 352 -16.28 -7.08 -5.94
CA ASP A 352 -15.93 -8.35 -6.59
C ASP A 352 -14.47 -8.78 -6.34
N GLY A 353 -13.69 -7.98 -5.59
CA GLY A 353 -12.28 -8.26 -5.32
C GLY A 353 -11.35 -8.08 -6.53
N ALA A 354 -11.85 -7.54 -7.64
CA ALA A 354 -11.06 -7.37 -8.87
C ALA A 354 -10.02 -6.25 -8.76
N GLY A 355 -10.12 -5.37 -7.75
CA GLY A 355 -9.28 -4.18 -7.66
C GLY A 355 -9.50 -3.22 -8.83
N VAL A 356 -8.47 -2.44 -9.14
CA VAL A 356 -8.46 -1.46 -10.23
C VAL A 356 -7.17 -1.65 -11.01
N SER A 357 -7.29 -2.10 -12.26
CA SER A 357 -6.14 -2.38 -13.11
C SER A 357 -5.18 -1.19 -13.16
N GLY A 358 -3.88 -1.44 -13.03
CA GLY A 358 -2.86 -0.40 -12.99
C GLY A 358 -2.88 0.50 -11.75
N VAL A 359 -3.73 0.24 -10.75
CA VAL A 359 -3.80 1.00 -9.48
C VAL A 359 -3.78 0.07 -8.27
N PHE A 360 -4.84 -0.71 -8.06
CA PHE A 360 -5.00 -1.64 -6.95
C PHE A 360 -5.07 -3.08 -7.49
N PRO A 361 -4.14 -3.98 -7.13
CA PRO A 361 -4.14 -5.33 -7.66
C PRO A 361 -5.39 -6.11 -7.26
N ALA A 362 -5.75 -7.11 -8.06
CA ALA A 362 -6.82 -8.03 -7.73
C ALA A 362 -6.49 -8.83 -6.45
N LEU A 363 -7.52 -9.10 -5.66
CA LEU A 363 -7.41 -10.00 -4.51
C LEU A 363 -7.44 -11.46 -4.93
N ALA A 364 -8.20 -11.77 -6.00
CA ALA A 364 -8.29 -13.12 -6.54
C ALA A 364 -6.92 -13.58 -7.06
N GLY A 365 -6.48 -14.75 -6.60
CA GLY A 365 -5.19 -15.33 -7.01
C GLY A 365 -3.96 -14.64 -6.40
N ASN A 366 -4.15 -13.65 -5.52
CA ASN A 366 -3.05 -13.00 -4.84
C ASN A 366 -2.32 -13.99 -3.91
N PRO A 367 -1.01 -14.24 -4.10
CA PRO A 367 -0.29 -15.25 -3.32
C PRO A 367 -0.30 -15.03 -1.80
N VAL A 368 -0.42 -13.78 -1.34
CA VAL A 368 -0.52 -13.47 0.09
C VAL A 368 -1.86 -13.95 0.66
N LEU A 369 -2.95 -13.86 -0.10
CA LEU A 369 -4.26 -14.40 0.28
C LEU A 369 -4.30 -15.93 0.20
N MET A 370 -3.51 -16.52 -0.69
CA MET A 370 -3.39 -17.97 -0.88
C MET A 370 -2.51 -18.64 0.19
N SER A 371 -1.61 -17.89 0.83
CA SER A 371 -0.68 -18.45 1.82
C SER A 371 -1.43 -19.07 3.01
N ASP A 372 -0.91 -20.19 3.51
CA ASP A 372 -1.42 -20.83 4.72
C ASP A 372 -1.12 -19.99 5.97
N ASP A 373 -0.01 -19.26 5.98
CA ASP A 373 0.41 -18.34 7.03
C ASP A 373 -0.17 -16.93 6.78
N PRO A 374 -1.09 -16.44 7.64
CA PRO A 374 -1.76 -15.15 7.44
C PRO A 374 -0.93 -13.95 7.92
N SER A 375 0.34 -14.13 8.29
CA SER A 375 1.14 -13.07 8.95
C SER A 375 1.17 -11.77 8.14
N THR A 376 1.46 -11.83 6.84
CA THR A 376 1.47 -10.62 5.99
C THR A 376 0.08 -9.96 5.92
N LEU A 377 -1.00 -10.74 5.77
CA LEU A 377 -2.37 -10.19 5.72
C LEU A 377 -2.73 -9.43 7.00
N VAL A 378 -2.45 -10.05 8.15
CA VAL A 378 -2.74 -9.47 9.46
C VAL A 378 -1.84 -8.26 9.72
N HIS A 379 -0.56 -8.34 9.35
CA HIS A 379 0.40 -7.24 9.48
C HIS A 379 -0.08 -6.02 8.69
N ILE A 380 -0.31 -6.16 7.38
CA ILE A 380 -0.80 -5.08 6.51
C ILE A 380 -2.09 -4.49 7.06
N THR A 381 -3.03 -5.32 7.52
CA THR A 381 -4.30 -4.82 8.04
C THR A 381 -4.12 -4.04 9.34
N LEU A 382 -3.16 -4.40 10.19
CA LEU A 382 -2.92 -3.72 11.46
C LEU A 382 -2.12 -2.42 11.31
N THR A 383 -1.08 -2.40 10.47
CA THR A 383 -0.12 -1.28 10.38
C THR A 383 -0.28 -0.43 9.11
N GLY A 384 -1.12 -0.89 8.17
CA GLY A 384 -1.20 -0.34 6.82
C GLY A 384 -0.03 -0.80 5.97
N TRP A 385 0.05 -0.28 4.75
CA TRP A 385 1.10 -0.62 3.79
C TRP A 385 1.31 0.52 2.79
N ARG A 386 2.50 0.62 2.19
CA ARG A 386 2.82 1.59 1.13
C ARG A 386 3.50 0.89 -0.03
N SER A 387 3.13 1.25 -1.26
CA SER A 387 3.76 0.73 -2.48
C SER A 387 5.17 1.27 -2.67
N ALA A 388 5.99 0.52 -3.40
CA ALA A 388 7.28 1.02 -3.85
C ALA A 388 7.09 2.24 -4.76
N GLN A 389 7.96 3.23 -4.57
CA GLN A 389 8.08 4.35 -5.49
C GLN A 389 9.08 3.98 -6.58
N THR A 390 8.63 3.96 -7.83
CA THR A 390 9.50 3.63 -8.96
C THR A 390 9.38 4.67 -10.07
N ALA A 391 10.32 4.64 -11.02
CA ALA A 391 10.23 5.46 -12.23
C ALA A 391 8.91 5.22 -12.99
N ASP A 392 8.45 3.96 -13.05
CA ASP A 392 7.18 3.58 -13.69
C ASP A 392 5.96 3.92 -12.83
N ASN A 393 6.12 3.94 -11.49
CA ASN A 393 5.04 4.16 -10.52
C ASN A 393 5.44 5.22 -9.49
N ALA A 394 5.50 6.48 -9.93
CA ALA A 394 5.97 7.57 -9.08
C ALA A 394 5.00 7.91 -7.93
N ARG A 395 3.69 7.69 -8.11
CA ARG A 395 2.69 7.89 -7.05
C ARG A 395 2.68 6.69 -6.11
N VAL A 396 3.07 6.92 -4.86
CA VAL A 396 2.98 5.92 -3.78
C VAL A 396 1.53 5.75 -3.36
N LEU A 397 1.03 4.52 -3.44
CA LEU A 397 -0.28 4.13 -2.94
C LEU A 397 -0.14 3.54 -1.54
N SER A 398 -1.08 3.85 -0.66
CA SER A 398 -1.07 3.38 0.72
C SER A 398 -2.35 2.62 1.07
N MET A 399 -2.22 1.45 1.70
CA MET A 399 -3.33 0.78 2.37
C MET A 399 -3.46 1.33 3.80
N PRO A 400 -4.67 1.72 4.24
CA PRO A 400 -4.91 2.20 5.60
C PRO A 400 -4.59 1.16 6.66
N ALA A 401 -4.18 1.62 7.83
CA ALA A 401 -4.08 0.82 9.03
C ALA A 401 -5.46 0.69 9.70
N PHE A 402 -5.89 -0.54 9.93
CA PHE A 402 -7.18 -0.86 10.55
C PHE A 402 -7.05 -1.21 12.03
N ALA A 403 -6.01 -0.73 12.71
CA ALA A 403 -5.80 -0.91 14.14
C ALA A 403 -6.99 -0.45 15.02
N ARG A 404 -7.87 0.43 14.51
CA ARG A 404 -9.11 0.85 15.18
C ARG A 404 -10.18 -0.24 15.22
N LEU A 405 -10.11 -1.25 14.36
CA LEU A 405 -10.98 -2.41 14.41
C LEU A 405 -10.52 -3.37 15.51
N SER A 406 -11.47 -4.05 16.14
CA SER A 406 -11.20 -5.12 17.08
C SER A 406 -10.56 -6.32 16.38
N ASP A 407 -9.89 -7.16 17.17
CA ASP A 407 -9.25 -8.39 16.66
C ASP A 407 -10.27 -9.33 15.98
N GLN A 408 -11.51 -9.35 16.48
CA GLN A 408 -12.60 -10.13 15.92
C GLN A 408 -13.07 -9.58 14.57
N GLU A 409 -13.23 -8.26 14.44
CA GLU A 409 -13.62 -7.64 13.17
C GLU A 409 -12.58 -7.89 12.07
N ILE A 410 -11.29 -7.74 12.41
CA ILE A 410 -10.20 -8.03 11.46
C ILE A 410 -10.23 -9.50 11.04
N ALA A 411 -10.36 -10.43 11.99
CA ALA A 411 -10.46 -11.85 11.69
C ALA A 411 -11.67 -12.17 10.78
N GLU A 412 -12.84 -11.58 11.04
CA GLU A 412 -14.05 -11.75 10.23
C GLU A 412 -13.84 -11.26 8.78
N ILE A 413 -13.26 -10.08 8.59
CA ILE A 413 -12.99 -9.49 7.26
C ILE A 413 -11.95 -10.31 6.50
N LEU A 414 -10.84 -10.69 7.14
CA LEU A 414 -9.78 -11.46 6.48
C LEU A 414 -10.23 -12.88 6.12
N ASN A 415 -11.04 -13.52 6.98
CA ASN A 415 -11.61 -14.83 6.66
C ASN A 415 -12.63 -14.76 5.52
N PHE A 416 -13.47 -13.70 5.45
CA PHE A 416 -14.34 -13.46 4.30
C PHE A 416 -13.50 -13.32 3.01
N THR A 417 -12.42 -12.55 3.08
CA THR A 417 -11.55 -12.28 1.92
C THR A 417 -10.84 -13.54 1.44
N ARG A 418 -10.24 -14.34 2.34
CA ARG A 418 -9.57 -15.62 1.99
C ARG A 418 -10.53 -16.65 1.41
N ARG A 419 -11.75 -16.75 1.95
CA ARG A 419 -12.74 -17.71 1.46
C ARG A 419 -13.20 -17.41 0.04
N ASN A 420 -13.32 -16.13 -0.30
CA ASN A 420 -13.87 -15.70 -1.59
C ASN A 420 -12.81 -15.51 -2.69
N TRP A 421 -11.58 -15.15 -2.33
CA TRP A 421 -10.54 -14.80 -3.30
C TRP A 421 -9.18 -15.44 -3.05
N GLY A 422 -9.00 -16.11 -1.91
CA GLY A 422 -7.76 -16.73 -1.49
C GLY A 422 -7.87 -18.25 -1.31
N ASN A 423 -7.11 -18.78 -0.36
CA ASN A 423 -7.18 -20.19 -0.01
C ASN A 423 -8.37 -20.47 0.92
N ALA A 424 -9.48 -20.92 0.34
CA ALA A 424 -10.71 -21.24 1.07
C ALA A 424 -10.60 -22.44 2.02
N THR A 425 -9.60 -23.31 1.86
CA THR A 425 -9.40 -24.49 2.73
C THR A 425 -8.40 -24.22 3.86
N ALA A 426 -7.74 -23.06 3.85
CA ALA A 426 -6.80 -22.71 4.89
C ALA A 426 -7.49 -22.55 6.25
N LYS A 427 -6.72 -22.76 7.32
CA LYS A 427 -7.21 -22.58 8.69
C LYS A 427 -7.73 -21.15 8.87
N PRO A 428 -8.95 -20.96 9.41
CA PRO A 428 -9.48 -19.64 9.72
C PRO A 428 -8.57 -18.86 10.66
N ILE A 429 -8.40 -17.57 10.39
CA ILE A 429 -7.69 -16.64 11.24
C ILE A 429 -8.54 -16.43 12.51
N ALA A 430 -7.99 -16.75 13.67
CA ALA A 430 -8.64 -16.52 14.95
C ALA A 430 -8.34 -15.09 15.45
N ALA A 431 -9.26 -14.49 16.21
CA ALA A 431 -9.01 -13.20 16.86
C ALA A 431 -7.78 -13.23 17.79
N ALA A 432 -7.46 -14.38 18.39
CA ALA A 432 -6.25 -14.54 19.19
C ALA A 432 -4.95 -14.37 18.36
N THR A 433 -4.95 -14.80 17.09
CA THR A 433 -3.83 -14.58 16.17
C THR A 433 -3.63 -13.09 15.90
N VAL A 434 -4.71 -12.37 15.61
CA VAL A 434 -4.67 -10.91 15.39
C VAL A 434 -4.17 -10.19 16.64
N ARG A 435 -4.66 -10.58 17.82
CA ARG A 435 -4.22 -10.04 19.13
C ARG A 435 -2.72 -10.24 19.38
N SER A 436 -2.23 -11.44 19.09
CA SER A 436 -0.81 -11.78 19.25
C SER A 436 0.05 -10.90 18.35
N MET A 437 -0.32 -10.77 17.07
CA MET A 437 0.41 -9.93 16.13
C MET A 437 0.35 -8.45 16.50
N ARG A 438 -0.82 -7.96 16.93
CA ARG A 438 -0.99 -6.59 17.43
C ARG A 438 -0.03 -6.28 18.58
N LYS A 439 0.14 -7.22 19.52
CA LYS A 439 1.10 -7.09 20.63
C LYS A 439 2.55 -7.14 20.14
N GLN A 440 2.86 -8.07 19.23
CA GLN A 440 4.22 -8.26 18.71
C GLN A 440 4.70 -7.03 17.93
N LEU A 441 3.82 -6.39 17.17
CA LEU A 441 4.11 -5.22 16.34
C LEU A 441 4.01 -3.90 17.12
N ASP A 442 3.82 -3.94 18.46
CA ASP A 442 3.52 -2.77 19.32
C ASP A 442 2.51 -1.79 18.69
N VAL A 443 1.43 -2.32 18.11
CA VAL A 443 0.47 -1.49 17.36
C VAL A 443 -0.32 -0.64 18.32
N ARG A 444 -0.06 0.66 18.29
CA ARG A 444 -0.81 1.68 19.03
C ARG A 444 -1.94 2.23 18.18
N LYS A 445 -2.96 2.81 18.83
CA LYS A 445 -3.98 3.58 18.10
C LYS A 445 -3.29 4.78 17.43
N LEU A 446 -3.52 4.95 16.14
CA LEU A 446 -2.81 5.90 15.29
C LEU A 446 -3.48 7.28 15.20
N ASP A 447 -4.63 7.49 15.85
CA ASP A 447 -5.29 8.80 15.86
C ASP A 447 -6.02 9.09 17.19
N ASP A 448 -6.18 10.38 17.49
CA ASP A 448 -6.98 10.92 18.59
C ASP A 448 -8.41 11.31 18.11
N SER A 449 -8.89 10.70 17.03
CA SER A 449 -10.17 11.08 16.42
C SER A 449 -11.32 10.84 17.40
N LYS A 450 -12.05 11.91 17.70
CA LYS A 450 -13.28 11.85 18.51
C LYS A 450 -14.47 11.31 17.71
N PHE A 451 -14.34 11.21 16.38
CA PHE A 451 -15.38 10.64 15.54
C PHE A 451 -15.33 9.11 15.58
N GLU A 452 -16.42 8.51 16.04
CA GLU A 452 -16.59 7.07 16.01
C GLU A 452 -17.30 6.64 14.72
N THR A 453 -16.53 6.05 13.81
CA THR A 453 -17.03 5.39 12.59
C THR A 453 -17.95 4.22 12.95
N PRO A 454 -19.26 4.26 12.68
CA PRO A 454 -20.16 3.15 12.97
C PRO A 454 -19.78 1.89 12.20
N ARG A 455 -20.08 0.71 12.73
CA ARG A 455 -19.79 -0.57 12.08
C ARG A 455 -21.02 -1.06 11.33
N ILE A 456 -20.98 -1.07 10.00
CA ILE A 456 -22.11 -1.53 9.16
C ILE A 456 -22.45 -2.99 9.45
N ALA A 457 -21.47 -3.81 9.82
CA ALA A 457 -21.67 -5.19 10.26
C ALA A 457 -22.62 -5.34 11.48
N ASN A 458 -22.89 -4.27 12.24
CA ASN A 458 -23.86 -4.30 13.33
C ASN A 458 -25.32 -4.20 12.87
N ILE A 459 -25.59 -3.81 11.62
CA ILE A 459 -26.94 -3.83 11.04
C ILE A 459 -27.56 -5.23 11.13
N LEU A 460 -26.76 -6.28 11.04
CA LEU A 460 -27.23 -7.67 11.12
C LEU A 460 -27.83 -8.04 12.49
N LYS A 461 -27.68 -7.19 13.51
CA LYS A 461 -28.29 -7.37 14.83
C LYS A 461 -29.71 -6.79 14.91
N GLU A 462 -30.10 -5.96 13.95
CA GLU A 462 -31.37 -5.25 13.93
C GLU A 462 -32.49 -6.14 13.37
N SER A 463 -33.72 -5.97 13.86
CA SER A 463 -34.88 -6.72 13.38
C SER A 463 -35.23 -6.41 11.92
N ASN A 464 -34.90 -5.21 11.43
CA ASN A 464 -35.08 -4.79 10.04
C ASN A 464 -33.79 -4.83 9.22
N ALA A 465 -32.84 -5.73 9.56
CA ALA A 465 -31.54 -5.85 8.89
C ALA A 465 -31.62 -5.87 7.36
N THR A 466 -32.56 -6.59 6.75
CA THR A 466 -32.74 -6.64 5.28
C THR A 466 -32.98 -5.25 4.69
N GLN A 467 -33.83 -4.44 5.32
CA GLN A 467 -34.14 -3.08 4.87
C GLN A 467 -32.92 -2.16 5.00
N LEU A 468 -32.19 -2.27 6.11
CA LEU A 468 -30.99 -1.46 6.37
C LEU A 468 -29.85 -1.83 5.41
N VAL A 469 -29.66 -3.13 5.13
CA VAL A 469 -28.70 -3.62 4.12
C VAL A 469 -29.10 -3.12 2.73
N LEU A 470 -30.39 -3.14 2.37
CA LEU A 470 -30.87 -2.56 1.11
C LEU A 470 -30.55 -1.06 1.04
N GLY A 471 -30.81 -0.30 2.11
CA GLY A 471 -30.49 1.12 2.21
C GLY A 471 -29.00 1.41 2.02
N ALA A 472 -28.13 0.64 2.68
CA ALA A 472 -26.68 0.74 2.49
C ALA A 472 -26.26 0.44 1.04
N ARG A 473 -26.79 -0.65 0.45
CA ARG A 473 -26.51 -1.05 -0.93
C ARG A 473 -26.92 0.01 -1.95
N LEU A 474 -28.11 0.59 -1.79
CA LEU A 474 -28.61 1.66 -2.64
C LEU A 474 -27.73 2.91 -2.59
N ASN A 475 -27.06 3.18 -1.47
CA ASN A 475 -26.10 4.28 -1.34
C ASN A 475 -24.75 3.98 -2.00
N ILE A 476 -24.30 2.73 -1.95
CA ILE A 476 -23.01 2.30 -2.52
C ILE A 476 -23.10 2.11 -4.04
N ASN A 477 -24.21 1.54 -4.53
CA ASN A 477 -24.41 1.16 -5.93
C ASN A 477 -25.64 1.86 -6.55
N THR A 478 -25.86 3.13 -6.22
CA THR A 478 -27.04 3.92 -6.66
C THR A 478 -27.23 3.89 -8.17
N HIS A 479 -26.18 4.06 -8.96
CA HIS A 479 -26.25 4.07 -10.42
C HIS A 479 -26.81 2.76 -10.98
N GLU A 480 -26.28 1.63 -10.50
CA GLU A 480 -26.67 0.30 -10.95
C GLU A 480 -28.05 -0.11 -10.46
N MET A 481 -28.40 0.23 -9.21
CA MET A 481 -29.66 -0.19 -8.60
C MET A 481 -30.84 0.71 -8.95
N LEU A 482 -30.60 1.97 -9.35
CA LEU A 482 -31.64 2.96 -9.66
C LEU A 482 -31.42 3.62 -11.03
N PRO A 483 -31.27 2.85 -12.13
CA PRO A 483 -30.92 3.39 -13.45
C PRO A 483 -32.00 4.32 -14.05
N ARG A 484 -33.23 4.29 -13.52
CA ARG A 484 -34.32 5.20 -13.94
C ARG A 484 -34.28 6.56 -13.22
N ASN A 485 -33.52 6.66 -12.14
CA ASN A 485 -33.46 7.83 -11.27
C ASN A 485 -32.09 8.49 -11.26
N VAL A 486 -31.05 7.80 -11.71
CA VAL A 486 -29.69 8.32 -11.88
C VAL A 486 -29.46 8.61 -13.35
N GLY A 487 -29.08 9.84 -13.68
CA GLY A 487 -28.81 10.30 -15.05
C GLY A 487 -27.34 10.54 -15.35
N ASN A 488 -26.44 9.97 -14.54
CA ASN A 488 -24.99 10.07 -14.66
C ASN A 488 -24.30 8.82 -14.08
N ALA A 489 -22.97 8.83 -13.96
CA ALA A 489 -22.19 7.66 -13.52
C ALA A 489 -21.93 7.59 -11.99
N LEU A 490 -22.55 8.44 -11.19
CA LEU A 490 -22.21 8.59 -9.77
C LEU A 490 -23.00 7.63 -8.86
N ASN A 491 -22.46 7.40 -7.67
CA ASN A 491 -23.17 6.77 -6.54
C ASN A 491 -23.22 7.76 -5.38
N CYS A 492 -24.11 7.58 -4.41
CA CYS A 492 -24.06 8.41 -3.19
C CYS A 492 -22.68 8.28 -2.52
N ALA A 493 -22.13 7.06 -2.48
CA ALA A 493 -20.79 6.77 -1.97
C ALA A 493 -19.65 7.49 -2.70
N SER A 494 -19.87 8.03 -3.91
CA SER A 494 -18.87 8.85 -4.62
C SER A 494 -18.54 10.16 -3.89
N CYS A 495 -19.45 10.66 -3.04
CA CYS A 495 -19.25 11.85 -2.22
C CYS A 495 -19.41 11.57 -0.71
N HIS A 496 -20.07 10.47 -0.37
CA HIS A 496 -20.32 10.01 1.00
C HIS A 496 -19.48 8.76 1.27
N LEU A 497 -18.16 8.97 1.37
CA LEU A 497 -17.15 7.90 1.40
C LEU A 497 -17.39 6.88 2.51
N ASN A 498 -16.87 5.65 2.32
CA ASN A 498 -16.98 4.58 3.31
C ASN A 498 -18.44 4.35 3.73
N ALA A 499 -19.35 4.34 2.74
CA ALA A 499 -20.80 4.24 2.92
C ALA A 499 -21.41 5.29 3.90
N GLY A 500 -20.85 6.50 3.92
CA GLY A 500 -21.28 7.62 4.75
C GLY A 500 -20.72 7.59 6.17
N THR A 501 -19.60 6.91 6.41
CA THR A 501 -19.01 6.74 7.75
C THR A 501 -17.64 7.41 7.93
N VAL A 502 -17.28 8.35 7.04
CA VAL A 502 -16.05 9.15 7.11
C VAL A 502 -16.33 10.54 7.68
N ALA A 503 -15.61 10.90 8.75
CA ALA A 503 -15.61 12.26 9.30
C ALA A 503 -15.16 13.27 8.24
N ASP A 504 -15.88 14.38 8.15
CA ASP A 504 -15.72 15.42 7.15
C ASP A 504 -15.81 14.93 5.68
N GLY A 505 -16.30 13.71 5.46
CA GLY A 505 -16.63 13.13 4.16
C GLY A 505 -18.14 13.18 3.89
N SER A 506 -18.82 14.19 4.44
CA SER A 506 -20.28 14.26 4.54
C SER A 506 -20.90 12.99 5.13
N PRO A 507 -20.54 12.59 6.35
CA PRO A 507 -21.07 11.36 6.93
C PRO A 507 -22.59 11.42 7.14
N TYR A 508 -23.25 10.27 7.10
CA TYR A 508 -24.67 10.14 7.46
C TYR A 508 -24.88 10.07 8.97
N VAL A 509 -23.81 9.88 9.74
CA VAL A 509 -23.81 9.82 11.20
C VAL A 509 -24.50 11.05 11.79
N GLY A 510 -25.57 10.82 12.55
CA GLY A 510 -26.37 11.85 13.19
C GLY A 510 -27.23 12.71 12.26
N VAL A 511 -27.16 12.55 10.92
CA VAL A 511 -27.78 13.48 9.97
C VAL A 511 -29.29 13.56 10.12
N SER A 512 -29.97 12.43 10.34
CA SER A 512 -31.43 12.43 10.41
C SER A 512 -32.00 13.14 11.64
N ALA A 513 -31.21 13.30 12.72
CA ALA A 513 -31.60 14.08 13.89
C ALA A 513 -31.88 15.56 13.56
N PHE A 514 -31.31 16.08 12.46
CA PHE A 514 -31.46 17.46 12.04
C PHE A 514 -32.57 17.66 11.00
N PHE A 515 -33.44 16.68 10.80
CA PHE A 515 -34.60 16.78 9.92
C PHE A 515 -35.90 16.54 10.70
N PRO A 516 -36.98 17.29 10.37
CA PRO A 516 -37.06 18.32 9.33
C PRO A 516 -36.29 19.61 9.69
N SER A 517 -35.76 20.31 8.68
CA SER A 517 -35.05 21.59 8.86
C SER A 517 -35.22 22.54 7.69
N TYR A 518 -34.99 23.83 7.94
CA TYR A 518 -35.02 24.85 6.90
C TYR A 518 -33.85 24.67 5.92
N ALA A 519 -34.15 24.60 4.63
CA ALA A 519 -33.16 24.52 3.57
C ALA A 519 -33.16 25.81 2.74
N PRO A 520 -32.13 26.67 2.87
CA PRO A 520 -32.07 27.97 2.18
C PRO A 520 -32.27 27.88 0.67
N ARG A 521 -31.67 26.84 0.05
CA ARG A 521 -31.80 26.61 -1.40
C ARG A 521 -33.24 26.37 -1.83
N ALA A 522 -34.07 25.72 -1.00
CA ALA A 522 -35.47 25.47 -1.28
C ALA A 522 -36.41 26.56 -0.75
N GLY A 523 -35.91 27.44 0.13
CA GLY A 523 -36.70 28.48 0.79
C GLY A 523 -37.79 27.96 1.75
N ARG A 524 -37.74 26.68 2.14
CA ARG A 524 -38.74 26.03 2.99
C ARG A 524 -38.12 25.01 3.95
N VAL A 525 -38.91 24.57 4.93
CA VAL A 525 -38.60 23.37 5.73
C VAL A 525 -38.74 22.13 4.85
N ILE A 526 -37.75 21.25 4.93
CA ILE A 526 -37.67 20.00 4.17
C ILE A 526 -37.52 18.81 5.10
N THR A 527 -38.05 17.66 4.69
CA THR A 527 -37.82 16.36 5.33
C THR A 527 -36.49 15.75 4.90
N LEU A 528 -36.07 14.64 5.53
CA LEU A 528 -34.92 13.87 5.05
C LEU A 528 -35.18 13.27 3.65
N ALA A 529 -36.40 12.82 3.39
CA ALA A 529 -36.80 12.31 2.08
C ALA A 529 -36.70 13.40 0.98
N ASP A 530 -37.16 14.62 1.28
CA ASP A 530 -36.97 15.78 0.40
C ASP A 530 -35.47 16.03 0.13
N ARG A 531 -34.62 15.91 1.17
CA ARG A 531 -33.18 16.13 1.04
C ARG A 531 -32.54 15.09 0.12
N ILE A 532 -32.88 13.80 0.28
CA ILE A 532 -32.39 12.71 -0.58
C ILE A 532 -32.80 12.96 -2.04
N ASN A 533 -34.08 13.30 -2.27
CA ASN A 533 -34.57 13.62 -3.61
C ASN A 533 -33.90 14.87 -4.22
N GLY A 534 -33.52 15.84 -3.39
CA GLY A 534 -32.69 16.96 -3.80
C GLY A 534 -31.31 16.56 -4.32
N CYS A 535 -30.71 15.49 -3.77
CA CYS A 535 -29.46 14.92 -4.26
C CYS A 535 -29.65 14.21 -5.61
N PHE A 536 -30.75 13.46 -5.80
CA PHE A 536 -31.07 12.82 -7.09
C PHE A 536 -31.14 13.82 -8.24
N LEU A 537 -31.79 14.96 -8.01
CA LEU A 537 -31.92 16.02 -9.01
C LEU A 537 -30.60 16.69 -9.41
N ARG A 538 -29.59 16.65 -8.54
CA ARG A 538 -28.37 17.48 -8.67
C ARG A 538 -27.14 16.63 -8.80
N SER A 539 -26.75 15.98 -7.70
CA SER A 539 -25.57 15.11 -7.68
C SER A 539 -25.73 13.96 -8.65
N MET A 540 -26.91 13.34 -8.72
CA MET A 540 -27.16 12.18 -9.61
C MET A 540 -27.67 12.57 -10.99
N ASN A 541 -27.77 13.88 -11.28
CA ASN A 541 -28.30 14.44 -12.53
C ASN A 541 -29.59 13.74 -13.04
N GLY A 542 -30.50 13.40 -12.14
CA GLY A 542 -31.57 12.46 -12.42
C GLY A 542 -32.93 12.88 -11.87
N LYS A 543 -33.73 11.90 -11.45
CA LYS A 543 -35.14 12.07 -11.07
C LYS A 543 -35.38 11.62 -9.63
N PRO A 544 -36.27 12.31 -8.89
CA PRO A 544 -36.60 11.93 -7.52
C PRO A 544 -37.27 10.55 -7.46
N LEU A 545 -37.11 9.86 -6.33
CA LEU A 545 -37.85 8.65 -5.98
C LEU A 545 -39.25 9.01 -5.42
N PRO A 546 -40.27 8.18 -5.67
CA PRO A 546 -41.57 8.30 -4.99
C PRO A 546 -41.40 8.25 -3.47
N LEU A 547 -42.14 9.10 -2.74
CA LEU A 547 -42.03 9.21 -1.28
C LEU A 547 -42.38 7.92 -0.53
N ASP A 548 -43.20 7.08 -1.14
CA ASP A 548 -43.69 5.80 -0.63
C ASP A 548 -42.91 4.59 -1.15
N SER A 549 -41.91 4.79 -2.01
CA SER A 549 -41.12 3.70 -2.59
C SER A 549 -40.31 2.95 -1.51
N GLU A 550 -40.11 1.65 -1.72
CA GLU A 550 -39.33 0.81 -0.82
C GLU A 550 -37.88 1.31 -0.73
N GLU A 551 -37.31 1.75 -1.84
CA GLU A 551 -35.92 2.19 -1.94
C GLU A 551 -35.68 3.47 -1.14
N LEU A 552 -36.57 4.46 -1.23
CA LEU A 552 -36.45 5.69 -0.46
C LEU A 552 -36.67 5.42 1.04
N LYS A 553 -37.62 4.57 1.40
CA LYS A 553 -37.83 4.13 2.80
C LYS A 553 -36.61 3.41 3.35
N ALA A 554 -35.96 2.55 2.55
CA ALA A 554 -34.74 1.85 2.94
C ALA A 554 -33.56 2.81 3.13
N MET A 555 -33.40 3.80 2.24
CA MET A 555 -32.39 4.86 2.41
C MET A 555 -32.63 5.67 3.69
N VAL A 556 -33.87 6.09 3.95
CA VAL A 556 -34.22 6.82 5.18
C VAL A 556 -33.95 5.97 6.42
N ALA A 557 -34.36 4.70 6.42
CA ALA A 557 -34.12 3.78 7.53
C ALA A 557 -32.62 3.62 7.83
N TYR A 558 -31.77 3.53 6.80
CA TYR A 558 -30.32 3.48 6.97
C TYR A 558 -29.74 4.74 7.59
N PHE A 559 -30.22 5.92 7.19
CA PHE A 559 -29.80 7.20 7.76
C PHE A 559 -30.28 7.37 9.20
N ASP A 560 -31.49 6.88 9.50
CA ASP A 560 -32.04 6.84 10.86
C ASP A 560 -31.29 5.87 11.76
N TRP A 561 -30.88 4.71 11.27
CA TRP A 561 -29.98 3.82 12.01
C TRP A 561 -28.63 4.50 12.31
N MET A 562 -28.11 5.30 11.37
CA MET A 562 -26.90 6.11 11.58
C MET A 562 -27.09 7.32 12.51
N LYS A 563 -28.32 7.68 12.87
CA LYS A 563 -28.60 8.73 13.86
C LYS A 563 -27.92 8.42 15.19
N ARG A 564 -27.89 7.15 15.58
CA ARG A 564 -27.43 6.68 16.90
C ARG A 564 -28.16 7.48 17.99
N GLU A 565 -27.43 7.97 18.99
CA GLU A 565 -27.98 8.74 20.11
C GLU A 565 -28.07 10.25 19.83
N THR A 566 -27.76 10.69 18.59
CA THR A 566 -27.71 12.10 18.21
C THR A 566 -29.09 12.77 18.35
N LYS A 567 -29.09 13.95 18.97
CA LYS A 567 -30.25 14.83 19.13
C LYS A 567 -30.14 16.07 18.23
N PRO A 568 -31.26 16.74 17.91
CA PRO A 568 -31.28 17.92 17.03
C PRO A 568 -30.34 19.07 17.48
N GLU A 569 -30.13 19.22 18.79
CA GLU A 569 -29.28 20.24 19.40
C GLU A 569 -27.77 19.90 19.41
N ASP A 570 -27.41 18.65 19.09
CA ASP A 570 -26.04 18.17 19.22
C ASP A 570 -25.12 18.73 18.13
N LYS A 571 -23.84 18.91 18.50
CA LYS A 571 -22.76 19.12 17.54
C LYS A 571 -22.13 17.77 17.22
N VAL A 572 -22.43 17.24 16.04
CA VAL A 572 -21.82 16.01 15.55
C VAL A 572 -20.44 16.31 14.99
N GLU A 573 -19.41 15.75 15.63
CA GLU A 573 -18.02 15.82 15.16
C GLU A 573 -17.91 15.30 13.73
N GLY A 574 -17.07 15.92 12.89
CA GLY A 574 -16.90 15.52 11.49
C GLY A 574 -18.14 15.65 10.60
N ARG A 575 -19.23 16.31 11.03
CA ARG A 575 -20.40 16.52 10.16
C ARG A 575 -20.08 17.48 9.00
N GLY A 576 -20.48 17.09 7.79
CA GLY A 576 -20.31 17.90 6.57
C GLY A 576 -18.97 17.62 5.88
N VAL A 577 -18.41 18.60 5.16
CA VAL A 577 -17.12 18.49 4.46
C VAL A 577 -15.98 19.23 5.17
N GLY A 578 -16.22 19.61 6.43
CA GLY A 578 -15.38 20.52 7.20
C GLY A 578 -15.27 21.93 6.60
N LYS A 579 -14.23 22.68 7.00
CA LYS A 579 -13.97 24.07 6.60
C LYS A 579 -12.71 24.20 5.74
N ILE A 580 -12.67 25.23 4.91
CA ILE A 580 -11.48 25.70 4.18
C ILE A 580 -11.45 27.22 4.18
N ASP A 581 -10.27 27.83 4.15
CA ASP A 581 -10.15 29.29 4.12
C ASP A 581 -10.60 29.83 2.76
N ARG A 582 -11.65 30.64 2.78
CA ARG A 582 -12.25 31.25 1.59
C ARG A 582 -11.53 32.50 1.11
N ARG A 583 -10.46 32.92 1.79
CA ARG A 583 -9.58 34.02 1.38
C ARG A 583 -8.46 33.56 0.43
N LEU A 584 -8.23 32.25 0.33
CA LEU A 584 -7.26 31.68 -0.58
C LEU A 584 -7.68 31.95 -2.02
N VAL A 585 -6.76 32.49 -2.83
CA VAL A 585 -6.99 32.76 -4.24
C VAL A 585 -6.58 31.51 -5.02
N PRO A 586 -7.48 30.89 -5.81
CA PRO A 586 -7.13 29.69 -6.56
C PRO A 586 -6.12 29.95 -7.69
N ASN A 587 -5.24 28.98 -7.93
CA ASN A 587 -4.34 28.92 -9.07
C ASN A 587 -4.64 27.69 -9.94
N VAL A 588 -5.27 27.91 -11.10
CA VAL A 588 -5.72 26.85 -12.01
C VAL A 588 -4.56 26.05 -12.61
N GLU A 589 -3.45 26.70 -12.96
CA GLU A 589 -2.28 26.01 -13.55
C GLU A 589 -1.62 25.07 -12.54
N ASN A 590 -1.52 25.50 -11.28
CA ASN A 590 -1.07 24.63 -10.20
C ASN A 590 -2.07 23.49 -9.96
N GLY A 591 -3.37 23.80 -9.95
CA GLY A 591 -4.45 22.82 -9.83
C GLY A 591 -4.38 21.72 -10.88
N LYS A 592 -4.06 22.08 -12.14
CA LYS A 592 -3.87 21.13 -13.24
C LYS A 592 -2.67 20.20 -13.01
N LYS A 593 -1.55 20.72 -12.48
CA LYS A 593 -0.37 19.90 -12.15
C LYS A 593 -0.65 18.94 -11.00
N ILE A 594 -1.30 19.41 -9.94
CA ILE A 594 -1.74 18.58 -8.81
C ILE A 594 -2.68 17.48 -9.31
N TYR A 595 -3.63 17.83 -10.18
CA TYR A 595 -4.56 16.87 -10.78
C TYR A 595 -3.83 15.73 -11.49
N ALA A 596 -2.87 16.08 -12.38
CA ALA A 596 -2.12 15.10 -13.15
C ALA A 596 -1.34 14.13 -12.23
N VAL A 597 -0.73 14.63 -11.17
CA VAL A 597 0.10 13.81 -10.27
C VAL A 597 -0.73 13.01 -9.26
N GLN A 598 -1.81 13.59 -8.73
CA GLN A 598 -2.51 13.06 -7.55
C GLN A 598 -3.90 12.46 -7.84
N CYS A 599 -4.54 12.88 -8.93
CA CYS A 599 -5.96 12.57 -9.18
C CYS A 599 -6.18 11.72 -10.43
N ALA A 600 -5.43 11.99 -11.50
CA ALA A 600 -5.62 11.37 -12.82
C ALA A 600 -5.53 9.84 -12.79
N LEU A 601 -4.67 9.28 -11.93
CA LEU A 601 -4.53 7.82 -11.75
C LEU A 601 -5.87 7.12 -11.44
N CYS A 602 -6.79 7.78 -10.75
CA CYS A 602 -8.11 7.22 -10.41
C CYS A 602 -9.24 7.85 -11.25
N HIS A 603 -9.13 9.13 -11.61
CA HIS A 603 -10.22 9.86 -12.26
C HIS A 603 -10.05 10.06 -13.77
N GLY A 604 -8.99 9.50 -14.36
CA GLY A 604 -8.65 9.68 -15.77
C GLY A 604 -7.93 11.02 -16.02
N ASP A 605 -7.15 11.07 -17.10
CA ASP A 605 -6.38 12.27 -17.45
C ASP A 605 -7.27 13.47 -17.80
N SER A 606 -8.51 13.19 -18.23
CA SER A 606 -9.53 14.17 -18.60
C SER A 606 -10.76 14.10 -17.69
N GLY A 607 -10.62 13.57 -16.46
CA GLY A 607 -11.70 13.55 -15.46
C GLY A 607 -12.89 12.68 -15.81
N GLU A 608 -12.75 11.82 -16.82
CA GLU A 608 -13.77 10.95 -17.38
C GLU A 608 -14.10 9.74 -16.48
N GLY A 609 -13.33 9.53 -15.39
CA GLY A 609 -13.44 8.36 -14.54
C GLY A 609 -12.82 7.11 -15.16
N ILE A 610 -12.90 5.99 -14.46
CA ILE A 610 -12.34 4.71 -14.92
C ILE A 610 -13.43 3.65 -14.93
N LYS A 611 -13.47 2.87 -16.01
CA LYS A 611 -14.28 1.66 -16.13
C LYS A 611 -13.40 0.42 -16.03
N ASN A 612 -13.96 -0.67 -15.48
CA ASN A 612 -13.30 -1.98 -15.56
C ASN A 612 -13.49 -2.61 -16.96
N ALA A 613 -12.89 -3.78 -17.17
CA ALA A 613 -12.98 -4.52 -18.43
C ALA A 613 -14.41 -4.86 -18.87
N ASN A 614 -15.36 -4.92 -17.92
CA ASN A 614 -16.78 -5.18 -18.18
C ASN A 614 -17.58 -3.89 -18.45
N GLY A 615 -16.92 -2.74 -18.57
CA GLY A 615 -17.55 -1.45 -18.79
C GLY A 615 -18.22 -0.84 -17.56
N LYS A 616 -18.08 -1.43 -16.36
CA LYS A 616 -18.65 -0.92 -15.11
C LYS A 616 -17.78 0.19 -14.54
N TRP A 617 -18.40 1.28 -14.09
CA TRP A 617 -17.72 2.37 -13.42
C TRP A 617 -17.04 1.93 -12.13
N VAL A 618 -15.76 2.22 -12.03
CA VAL A 618 -14.90 1.96 -10.87
C VAL A 618 -14.74 3.23 -10.07
N TYR A 619 -14.21 4.27 -10.72
CA TYR A 619 -14.06 5.60 -10.18
C TYR A 619 -14.89 6.60 -10.98
N PRO A 620 -15.54 7.55 -10.28
CA PRO A 620 -16.50 8.45 -10.89
C PRO A 620 -15.84 9.48 -11.79
N PRO A 621 -16.53 9.93 -12.86
CA PRO A 621 -16.17 11.13 -13.59
C PRO A 621 -16.30 12.38 -12.70
N LEU A 622 -15.31 13.26 -12.74
CA LEU A 622 -15.31 14.52 -11.98
C LEU A 622 -15.93 15.69 -12.76
N TRP A 623 -15.98 15.56 -14.08
CA TRP A 623 -16.66 16.47 -15.01
C TRP A 623 -17.09 15.72 -16.27
N GLY A 624 -17.62 16.44 -17.27
CA GLY A 624 -18.28 15.86 -18.43
C GLY A 624 -19.71 15.43 -18.14
N ASP A 625 -20.40 14.93 -19.16
CA ASP A 625 -21.84 14.65 -19.13
C ASP A 625 -22.25 13.57 -18.11
N GLU A 626 -21.31 12.68 -17.77
CA GLU A 626 -21.49 11.59 -16.81
C GLU A 626 -21.19 11.99 -15.35
N SER A 627 -20.93 13.27 -15.08
CA SER A 627 -20.67 13.79 -13.73
C SER A 627 -21.88 14.49 -13.11
N PHE A 628 -21.70 15.10 -11.94
CA PHE A 628 -22.73 15.90 -11.28
C PHE A 628 -22.97 17.22 -12.03
N ASN A 629 -24.22 17.69 -12.02
CA ASN A 629 -24.60 18.93 -12.69
C ASN A 629 -24.20 20.19 -11.91
N ILE A 630 -24.29 21.36 -12.55
CA ILE A 630 -23.92 22.64 -11.94
C ILE A 630 -24.75 23.01 -10.69
N GLY A 631 -25.92 22.37 -10.50
CA GLY A 631 -26.77 22.54 -9.33
C GLY A 631 -26.24 21.84 -8.07
N ALA A 632 -25.29 20.91 -8.20
CA ALA A 632 -24.74 20.15 -7.09
C ALA A 632 -23.89 21.02 -6.15
N GLY A 633 -23.87 20.67 -4.86
CA GLY A 633 -23.03 21.37 -3.88
C GLY A 633 -21.54 21.27 -4.19
N MET A 634 -21.12 20.14 -4.79
CA MET A 634 -19.75 19.85 -5.21
C MET A 634 -19.28 20.68 -6.41
N ALA A 635 -20.20 21.35 -7.12
CA ALA A 635 -19.85 22.25 -8.22
C ALA A 635 -19.29 23.61 -7.74
N ARG A 636 -19.23 23.83 -6.43
CA ARG A 636 -18.72 25.07 -5.83
C ARG A 636 -17.29 24.88 -5.35
N THR A 637 -16.37 25.72 -5.82
CA THR A 637 -14.92 25.62 -5.54
C THR A 637 -14.61 25.36 -4.08
N TYR A 638 -15.10 26.18 -3.15
CA TYR A 638 -14.71 26.05 -1.73
C TYR A 638 -15.37 24.87 -1.03
N THR A 639 -16.54 24.41 -1.51
CA THR A 639 -17.14 23.17 -1.01
C THR A 639 -16.33 21.97 -1.48
N ALA A 640 -15.96 21.95 -2.75
CA ALA A 640 -15.09 20.95 -3.34
C ALA A 640 -13.72 20.92 -2.67
N ALA A 641 -13.09 22.08 -2.47
CA ALA A 641 -11.79 22.20 -1.82
C ALA A 641 -11.82 21.68 -0.38
N ALA A 642 -12.87 21.99 0.40
CA ALA A 642 -13.04 21.47 1.75
C ALA A 642 -13.17 19.94 1.77
N PHE A 643 -13.90 19.37 0.79
CA PHE A 643 -14.00 17.92 0.61
C PHE A 643 -12.64 17.33 0.22
N VAL A 644 -12.00 17.84 -0.83
CA VAL A 644 -10.71 17.39 -1.35
C VAL A 644 -9.67 17.38 -0.25
N LYS A 645 -9.51 18.49 0.48
CA LYS A 645 -8.52 18.63 1.56
C LYS A 645 -8.51 17.45 2.54
N ARG A 646 -9.70 16.93 2.86
CA ARG A 646 -9.89 15.91 3.91
C ARG A 646 -10.13 14.51 3.39
N ASN A 647 -10.53 14.39 2.12
CA ASN A 647 -11.03 13.14 1.57
C ASN A 647 -10.30 12.69 0.31
N MET A 648 -9.43 13.53 -0.25
CA MET A 648 -8.70 13.24 -1.46
C MET A 648 -7.22 13.69 -1.37
N PRO A 649 -6.31 12.97 -2.01
CA PRO A 649 -6.52 11.65 -2.61
C PRO A 649 -6.82 10.57 -1.57
N ILE A 650 -7.54 9.51 -1.93
CA ILE A 650 -7.55 8.26 -1.13
C ILE A 650 -6.22 7.52 -1.31
N ALA A 651 -5.91 6.61 -0.38
CA ALA A 651 -4.66 5.84 -0.39
C ALA A 651 -3.39 6.72 -0.42
N PHE A 652 -3.43 7.91 0.19
CA PHE A 652 -2.31 8.84 0.29
C PHE A 652 -1.36 8.50 1.46
N HIS A 653 -1.93 8.04 2.58
CA HIS A 653 -1.20 7.63 3.78
C HIS A 653 -1.89 6.45 4.49
N ASN A 654 -1.29 5.89 5.53
CA ASN A 654 -1.84 4.72 6.24
C ASN A 654 -2.96 5.08 7.24
N GLY A 655 -3.56 6.27 7.17
CA GLY A 655 -4.54 6.74 8.15
C GLY A 655 -5.91 6.10 7.95
N PHE A 656 -6.60 5.76 9.03
CA PHE A 656 -7.96 5.20 8.96
C PHE A 656 -8.99 6.25 8.52
N PRO A 657 -10.06 5.89 7.78
CA PRO A 657 -10.35 4.55 7.23
C PRO A 657 -9.84 4.31 5.81
N LEU A 658 -9.56 5.35 5.01
CA LEU A 658 -9.26 5.22 3.57
C LEU A 658 -7.89 5.82 3.18
N GLY A 659 -7.10 6.27 4.16
CA GLY A 659 -5.79 6.88 3.91
C GLY A 659 -5.92 8.21 3.20
N GLN A 660 -7.02 8.91 3.43
CA GLN A 660 -7.49 9.99 2.58
C GLN A 660 -7.06 11.38 3.05
N GLY A 661 -6.78 12.26 2.10
CA GLY A 661 -6.32 13.63 2.35
C GLY A 661 -4.84 13.82 2.03
N GLY A 662 -4.20 14.80 2.67
CA GLY A 662 -2.75 15.04 2.58
C GLY A 662 -2.34 16.27 1.76
N LEU A 663 -3.25 16.85 0.98
CA LEU A 663 -3.01 18.13 0.30
C LEU A 663 -3.02 19.30 1.29
N THR A 664 -2.28 20.36 0.98
CA THR A 664 -2.39 21.64 1.71
C THR A 664 -3.71 22.35 1.38
N ASP A 665 -4.08 23.38 2.15
CA ASP A 665 -5.32 24.13 1.91
C ASP A 665 -5.27 24.84 0.54
N GLN A 666 -4.13 25.40 0.18
CA GLN A 666 -3.93 26.04 -1.13
C GLN A 666 -4.02 25.01 -2.27
N GLU A 667 -3.33 23.87 -2.14
CA GLU A 667 -3.39 22.79 -3.14
C GLU A 667 -4.82 22.28 -3.37
N ALA A 668 -5.59 22.12 -2.28
CA ALA A 668 -6.98 21.69 -2.35
C ALA A 668 -7.87 22.74 -3.04
N VAL A 669 -7.64 24.03 -2.82
CA VAL A 669 -8.36 25.12 -3.50
C VAL A 669 -7.99 25.17 -4.98
N ASP A 670 -6.71 25.05 -5.31
CA ASP A 670 -6.19 25.08 -6.68
C ASP A 670 -6.77 23.94 -7.53
N VAL A 671 -6.69 22.70 -7.05
CA VAL A 671 -7.21 21.54 -7.79
C VAL A 671 -8.74 21.56 -7.85
N ALA A 672 -9.41 22.02 -6.79
CA ALA A 672 -10.86 22.16 -6.79
C ALA A 672 -11.32 23.18 -7.82
N GLU A 673 -10.64 24.32 -7.92
CA GLU A 673 -10.95 25.33 -8.94
C GLU A 673 -10.84 24.73 -10.34
N TYR A 674 -9.76 24.01 -10.62
CA TYR A 674 -9.54 23.36 -11.91
C TYR A 674 -10.69 22.43 -12.30
N PHE A 675 -10.99 21.39 -11.50
CA PHE A 675 -12.00 20.40 -11.91
C PHE A 675 -13.43 20.94 -11.81
N THR A 676 -13.73 21.80 -10.83
CA THR A 676 -15.09 22.34 -10.68
C THR A 676 -15.44 23.30 -11.80
N HIS A 677 -14.46 23.87 -12.52
CA HIS A 677 -14.66 24.76 -13.67
C HIS A 677 -14.80 24.06 -15.03
N MET A 678 -14.51 22.78 -15.11
CA MET A 678 -14.70 21.99 -16.34
C MET A 678 -16.17 21.87 -16.78
N PRO A 679 -16.43 21.61 -18.08
CA PRO A 679 -17.78 21.39 -18.62
C PRO A 679 -18.51 20.25 -17.90
N ARG A 680 -19.81 20.42 -17.64
CA ARG A 680 -20.67 19.47 -16.94
C ARG A 680 -22.14 19.78 -17.23
N PRO A 681 -23.09 18.86 -16.96
CA PRO A 681 -24.50 19.08 -17.22
C PRO A 681 -25.06 20.33 -16.53
N ASP A 682 -25.97 21.01 -17.21
CA ASP A 682 -26.75 22.09 -16.63
C ASP A 682 -27.84 21.55 -15.69
N PHE A 683 -28.41 22.42 -14.85
CA PHE A 683 -29.57 22.12 -14.02
C PHE A 683 -30.69 23.14 -14.29
N ALA A 684 -31.70 22.76 -15.09
CA ALA A 684 -32.76 23.68 -15.53
C ALA A 684 -33.50 24.37 -14.37
N ALA A 685 -33.78 23.64 -13.28
CA ALA A 685 -34.53 24.18 -12.14
C ALA A 685 -33.69 25.11 -11.22
N LYS A 686 -32.43 25.41 -11.58
CA LYS A 686 -31.54 26.33 -10.85
C LYS A 686 -32.13 27.73 -10.64
N VAL A 687 -33.02 28.16 -11.53
CA VAL A 687 -33.72 29.45 -11.44
C VAL A 687 -34.66 29.55 -10.22
N LYS A 688 -34.98 28.41 -9.58
CA LYS A 688 -35.80 28.34 -8.38
C LYS A 688 -34.97 28.25 -7.10
N ASP A 689 -33.64 28.25 -7.20
CA ASP A 689 -32.77 28.08 -6.05
C ASP A 689 -32.60 29.40 -5.28
N TRP A 690 -32.65 29.30 -3.96
CA TRP A 690 -32.56 30.42 -3.01
C TRP A 690 -33.62 31.52 -3.26
N PRO A 691 -34.92 31.18 -3.27
CA PRO A 691 -35.98 32.17 -3.52
C PRO A 691 -36.06 33.24 -2.42
N ASN A 692 -35.62 32.90 -1.20
CA ASN A 692 -35.72 33.74 0.00
C ASN A 692 -34.34 34.10 0.60
N ASP A 693 -33.25 33.57 0.04
CA ASP A 693 -31.90 33.63 0.62
C ASP A 693 -30.86 34.12 -0.39
N LYS A 694 -29.68 34.53 0.09
CA LYS A 694 -28.58 34.91 -0.81
C LYS A 694 -27.95 33.67 -1.44
N LYS A 695 -27.83 33.70 -2.76
CA LYS A 695 -27.06 32.73 -3.53
C LYS A 695 -25.57 32.75 -3.08
N PRO A 696 -24.93 31.59 -2.87
CA PRO A 696 -23.49 31.52 -2.60
C PRO A 696 -22.67 32.15 -3.73
N ALA A 697 -21.63 32.91 -3.39
CA ALA A 697 -20.78 33.60 -4.36
C ALA A 697 -20.01 32.66 -5.30
N ASP A 698 -19.75 31.43 -4.86
CA ASP A 698 -19.07 30.37 -5.60
C ASP A 698 -20.04 29.40 -6.30
N ALA A 699 -21.32 29.78 -6.43
CA ALA A 699 -22.27 29.04 -7.25
C ALA A 699 -21.94 29.23 -8.75
N ARG A 700 -22.08 28.16 -9.53
CA ARG A 700 -21.74 28.10 -10.97
C ARG A 700 -22.68 28.88 -11.90
N TYR A 701 -23.70 29.54 -11.38
CA TYR A 701 -24.75 30.27 -12.11
C TYR A 701 -25.33 31.37 -11.24
#